data_AF-A0A9D2D3G3-F1
#
_entry.id   AF-A0A9D2D3G3-F1
#
_cell.length_a   1.000
_cell.length_b   1.000
_cell.length_c   1.000
_cell.angle_alpha   90.00
_cell.angle_beta   90.00
_cell.angle_gamma   90.00
#
_symmetry.space_group_name_H-M   'P 1'
#
loop_
_entity.id
_entity.type
_entity.pdbx_description
1 polymer ?
#
loop_
_entity_poly.entity_id
_entity_poly.type
_entity_poly.pdbx_seq_one_letter_code
_entity_poly.pdbx_strand_id
1 'polypeptide(L)'
;FESETAKFLPEYFNCSNDDIEIDSRSAKKGPEPEAVTVNEVDGREYAFIALERIGGIMVYDVTNPSESSFVNYINTRDFSGEISGDVAPEGLAFVSGTDSPSGQNILLAANEVSGTVSAYTVTQKEDTAEKAGAAVLYTNDVHCAVSGYSTLAAYRAQLMEEGYDVITVDAGDAIQGEAIGSMTEGSAIVDLMNTVGYDFAVPGNHEFDYGMDRFLELAENEAEYTYLSSNFKDLRTGETVFEPYEIVEMNGEDVAFVGISTPETYTKSTPTYFQDENGNYIYSFSEDELYDTVQDAADSARAAGADKVIAVGHLGIEGTTEGWKSVDVIANTTGIDAFIDAHSHETIRSDTYKNKNGENVTLTSTGTKFADFGVMKLEEDGTITTELLTLEDVNTESSEAVKTAYQTVQDKIDGYNEELAPYLNEKIGESEVKLTVNEAEDDSVRRIRNGETNMGDFVADAYREVTGADIALVNGGGIRASIEAGDVTRKNIMDVNPWNNEMCVIKATGQQILDALEHGARMNPEECGGFLQVSGLTYEIHNYLDSPVVTDDKEMFQNIDASKERRVQNVMVGGQAIDPEKVYTVAGSEYTLKQGGDGFTMFADCEYVKHGSELPVDADMLMQYFTDELDGQITADRYGSLTGDGRIRVLAEEPAQNPSGDQNTGADQNTPSGDQNTGADQNTPFDDQKPETDQDTGETMDSPKTSDAGQARVYGAAAAAAAVLAGAVYAVKRKKKEA
;
A
#
# COMPACT_ATOMS: atom_id res chain seq x y z
N PHE A 1 12.76 25.03 -17.69
CA PHE A 1 13.94 24.71 -18.54
C PHE A 1 14.80 23.62 -17.91
N GLU A 2 15.52 23.85 -16.80
CA GLU A 2 16.45 22.83 -16.28
C GLU A 2 15.73 21.52 -15.89
N SER A 3 14.58 21.60 -15.19
CA SER A 3 13.68 20.46 -14.96
C SER A 3 13.32 19.73 -16.27
N GLU A 4 12.77 20.42 -17.27
CA GLU A 4 12.49 19.83 -18.59
C GLU A 4 13.72 19.14 -19.21
N THR A 5 14.89 19.77 -19.18
CA THR A 5 16.10 19.17 -19.77
C THR A 5 16.58 17.94 -19.01
N ALA A 6 16.32 17.84 -17.71
CA ALA A 6 16.55 16.62 -16.92
C ALA A 6 15.51 15.54 -17.27
N LYS A 7 14.22 15.91 -17.40
CA LYS A 7 13.11 15.01 -17.75
C LYS A 7 13.25 14.41 -19.15
N PHE A 8 13.65 15.21 -20.14
CA PHE A 8 13.73 14.79 -21.54
C PHE A 8 15.11 14.26 -21.99
N LEU A 9 16.22 14.70 -21.35
CA LEU A 9 17.60 14.29 -21.72
C LEU A 9 18.48 14.06 -20.48
N PRO A 10 18.11 13.15 -19.55
CA PRO A 10 18.84 12.96 -18.29
C PRO A 10 20.31 12.58 -18.50
N GLU A 11 20.61 11.70 -19.46
CA GLU A 11 21.99 11.26 -19.78
C GLU A 11 22.94 12.40 -20.22
N TYR A 12 22.37 13.53 -20.66
CA TYR A 12 23.10 14.71 -21.13
C TYR A 12 22.76 15.97 -20.34
N PHE A 13 22.08 15.84 -19.19
CA PHE A 13 21.57 16.96 -18.41
C PHE A 13 22.63 18.05 -18.21
N ASN A 14 22.30 19.29 -18.61
CA ASN A 14 23.17 20.46 -18.48
C ASN A 14 24.63 20.26 -18.97
N CYS A 15 24.84 19.56 -20.09
CA CYS A 15 26.13 19.59 -20.81
C CYS A 15 26.31 20.88 -21.64
N SER A 16 27.53 21.15 -22.10
CA SER A 16 27.82 22.30 -22.98
C SER A 16 27.41 22.03 -24.43
N ASN A 17 27.53 23.02 -25.31
CA ASN A 17 27.36 22.84 -26.76
C ASN A 17 28.63 22.36 -27.47
N ASP A 18 29.77 22.41 -26.80
CA ASP A 18 31.07 21.93 -27.27
C ASP A 18 31.57 20.67 -26.51
N ASP A 19 30.79 20.15 -25.55
CA ASP A 19 31.02 18.89 -24.86
C ASP A 19 29.73 18.07 -24.70
N ILE A 20 29.85 16.83 -24.21
CA ILE A 20 28.73 15.99 -23.75
C ILE A 20 28.95 15.55 -22.29
N GLU A 21 29.65 16.38 -21.50
CA GLU A 21 29.90 16.09 -20.08
C GLU A 21 28.65 16.44 -19.28
N ILE A 22 28.00 15.43 -18.70
CA ILE A 22 26.81 15.63 -17.85
C ILE A 22 27.13 16.58 -16.69
N ASP A 23 26.18 17.49 -16.43
CA ASP A 23 26.26 18.58 -15.45
C ASP A 23 27.46 19.54 -15.61
N SER A 24 28.08 19.62 -16.78
CA SER A 24 29.19 20.58 -17.00
C SER A 24 28.74 22.05 -16.87
N ARG A 25 27.42 22.35 -16.82
CA ARG A 25 26.87 23.71 -16.89
C ARG A 25 26.16 24.26 -15.64
N SER A 26 25.62 23.46 -14.72
CA SER A 26 24.79 24.01 -13.61
C SER A 26 25.59 24.97 -12.72
N ALA A 27 26.82 24.58 -12.35
CA ALA A 27 27.74 25.43 -11.60
C ALA A 27 28.30 26.65 -12.39
N LYS A 28 27.88 26.85 -13.65
CA LYS A 28 28.29 27.96 -14.52
C LYS A 28 27.13 28.93 -14.73
N LYS A 29 26.10 28.50 -15.48
CA LYS A 29 25.01 29.33 -16.05
C LYS A 29 23.83 28.51 -16.63
N GLY A 30 23.82 27.18 -16.53
CA GLY A 30 22.73 26.35 -17.05
C GLY A 30 22.58 26.34 -18.58
N PRO A 31 21.34 26.13 -19.12
CA PRO A 31 21.07 25.89 -20.54
C PRO A 31 21.26 27.08 -21.49
N GLU A 32 21.21 28.31 -20.97
CA GLU A 32 21.25 29.60 -21.71
C GLU A 32 20.21 29.76 -22.86
N PRO A 33 19.05 30.38 -22.60
CA PRO A 33 18.11 30.76 -23.66
C PRO A 33 18.57 32.03 -24.39
N GLU A 34 19.01 31.91 -25.66
CA GLU A 34 19.59 33.03 -26.43
C GLU A 34 18.63 33.63 -27.48
N ALA A 35 17.58 32.92 -27.90
CA ALA A 35 16.56 33.47 -28.79
C ALA A 35 15.13 33.06 -28.40
N VAL A 36 14.18 33.97 -28.66
CA VAL A 36 12.74 33.73 -28.53
C VAL A 36 11.99 34.30 -29.74
N THR A 37 10.97 33.59 -30.21
CA THR A 37 9.96 34.12 -31.14
C THR A 37 8.57 33.72 -30.65
N VAL A 38 7.61 34.64 -30.72
CA VAL A 38 6.21 34.40 -30.33
C VAL A 38 5.33 34.59 -31.56
N ASN A 39 4.50 33.59 -31.88
CA ASN A 39 3.64 33.60 -33.07
C ASN A 39 2.32 32.85 -32.80
N GLU A 40 1.27 33.26 -33.49
CA GLU A 40 -0.03 32.56 -33.49
C GLU A 40 0.04 31.27 -34.33
N VAL A 41 -0.44 30.17 -33.78
CA VAL A 41 -0.67 28.89 -34.45
C VAL A 41 -2.12 28.49 -34.19
N ASP A 42 -2.94 28.50 -35.23
CA ASP A 42 -4.33 28.03 -35.22
C ASP A 42 -5.19 28.62 -34.07
N GLY A 43 -4.96 29.90 -33.76
CA GLY A 43 -5.71 30.69 -32.76
C GLY A 43 -5.10 30.74 -31.36
N ARG A 44 -3.98 30.06 -31.10
CA ARG A 44 -3.21 30.13 -29.84
C ARG A 44 -1.85 30.82 -30.07
N GLU A 45 -1.37 31.61 -29.12
CA GLU A 45 -0.02 32.23 -29.18
C GLU A 45 1.00 31.29 -28.51
N TYR A 46 2.05 30.91 -29.24
CA TYR A 46 3.13 30.06 -28.73
C TYR A 46 4.47 30.79 -28.68
N ALA A 47 5.19 30.62 -27.58
CA ALA A 47 6.56 31.08 -27.41
C ALA A 47 7.54 29.93 -27.69
N PHE A 48 8.36 30.10 -28.72
CA PHE A 48 9.44 29.20 -29.09
C PHE A 48 10.76 29.80 -28.59
N ILE A 49 11.50 29.08 -27.74
CA ILE A 49 12.67 29.58 -27.02
C ILE A 49 13.85 28.62 -27.26
N ALA A 50 14.91 29.11 -27.90
CA ALA A 50 16.09 28.32 -28.26
C ALA A 50 17.13 28.32 -27.13
N LEU A 51 17.69 27.15 -26.81
CA LEU A 51 18.71 26.96 -25.78
C LEU A 51 20.09 26.72 -26.40
N GLU A 52 21.08 27.53 -26.06
CA GLU A 52 22.41 27.49 -26.70
C GLU A 52 23.19 26.22 -26.35
N ARG A 53 23.11 25.72 -25.11
CA ARG A 53 24.10 24.77 -24.55
C ARG A 53 23.73 23.30 -24.76
N ILE A 54 22.79 22.80 -23.97
CA ILE A 54 22.21 21.46 -24.17
C ILE A 54 21.56 21.31 -25.56
N GLY A 55 21.13 22.44 -26.14
CA GLY A 55 20.53 22.52 -27.46
C GLY A 55 19.00 22.46 -27.42
N GLY A 56 18.40 22.48 -28.61
CA GLY A 56 16.96 22.37 -28.79
C GLY A 56 16.16 23.63 -28.50
N ILE A 57 14.84 23.48 -28.65
CA ILE A 57 13.85 24.56 -28.60
C ILE A 57 12.75 24.15 -27.64
N MET A 58 12.56 24.96 -26.60
CA MET A 58 11.44 24.91 -25.67
C MET A 58 10.21 25.58 -26.31
N VAL A 59 9.04 24.99 -26.12
CA VAL A 59 7.75 25.49 -26.61
C VAL A 59 6.80 25.64 -25.43
N TYR A 60 6.24 26.85 -25.28
CA TYR A 60 5.22 27.17 -24.27
C TYR A 60 3.99 27.75 -24.96
N ASP A 61 2.80 27.39 -24.49
CA ASP A 61 1.57 28.13 -24.80
C ASP A 61 1.59 29.40 -23.94
N VAL A 62 1.39 30.55 -24.58
CA VAL A 62 1.37 31.87 -23.94
C VAL A 62 0.09 32.64 -24.30
N THR A 63 -0.94 31.95 -24.81
CA THR A 63 -2.25 32.51 -25.16
C THR A 63 -2.89 33.23 -23.98
N ASN A 64 -2.67 32.75 -22.75
CA ASN A 64 -2.81 33.55 -21.55
C ASN A 64 -1.45 33.75 -20.85
N PRO A 65 -0.85 34.95 -20.90
CA PRO A 65 0.44 35.22 -20.27
C PRO A 65 0.49 35.14 -18.73
N SER A 66 -0.64 34.96 -18.03
CA SER A 66 -0.64 34.62 -16.59
C SER A 66 -0.66 33.11 -16.30
N GLU A 67 -1.03 32.29 -17.28
CA GLU A 67 -1.19 30.82 -17.18
C GLU A 67 -0.40 30.12 -18.28
N SER A 68 0.86 30.54 -18.52
CA SER A 68 1.69 29.99 -19.59
C SER A 68 2.14 28.56 -19.28
N SER A 69 1.69 27.58 -20.06
CA SER A 69 2.00 26.17 -19.87
C SER A 69 3.11 25.67 -20.80
N PHE A 70 3.88 24.68 -20.36
CA PHE A 70 4.85 23.98 -21.20
C PHE A 70 4.15 23.04 -22.18
N VAL A 71 4.65 22.97 -23.42
CA VAL A 71 4.03 22.21 -24.51
C VAL A 71 4.96 21.15 -25.09
N ASN A 72 6.23 21.47 -25.34
CA ASN A 72 7.18 20.54 -25.94
C ASN A 72 8.64 21.02 -25.78
N TYR A 73 9.60 20.10 -25.81
CA TYR A 73 11.02 20.39 -25.95
C TYR A 73 11.59 19.59 -27.12
N ILE A 74 11.98 20.28 -28.18
CA ILE A 74 12.44 19.69 -29.44
C ILE A 74 13.96 19.86 -29.55
N ASN A 75 14.72 18.78 -29.39
CA ASN A 75 16.17 18.79 -29.60
C ASN A 75 16.57 17.88 -30.78
N THR A 76 17.28 18.43 -31.76
CA THR A 76 17.83 17.70 -32.92
C THR A 76 19.37 17.65 -32.94
N ARG A 77 19.99 17.87 -31.77
CA ARG A 77 21.39 17.53 -31.51
C ARG A 77 21.60 16.02 -31.57
N ASP A 78 22.68 15.60 -32.20
CA ASP A 78 23.14 14.21 -32.21
C ASP A 78 24.27 14.09 -31.18
N PHE A 79 23.99 13.44 -30.06
CA PHE A 79 24.93 13.29 -28.95
C PHE A 79 25.97 12.17 -29.17
N SER A 80 26.04 11.55 -30.36
CA SER A 80 27.10 10.58 -30.70
C SER A 80 28.50 11.21 -30.87
N GLY A 81 28.60 12.55 -30.77
CA GLY A 81 29.85 13.28 -30.64
C GLY A 81 29.63 14.69 -30.05
N GLU A 82 30.71 15.32 -29.62
CA GLU A 82 30.73 16.66 -28.98
C GLU A 82 29.91 17.70 -29.76
N ILE A 83 30.10 17.75 -31.09
CA ILE A 83 29.35 18.60 -32.03
C ILE A 83 28.88 17.73 -33.20
N SER A 84 27.64 17.22 -33.14
CA SER A 84 26.94 16.57 -34.25
C SER A 84 25.45 16.92 -34.25
N GLY A 85 24.81 16.79 -35.42
CA GLY A 85 23.42 17.21 -35.63
C GLY A 85 23.26 18.73 -35.63
N ASP A 86 22.15 19.23 -35.08
CA ASP A 86 21.90 20.66 -34.88
C ASP A 86 22.38 21.09 -33.48
N VAL A 87 23.34 22.02 -33.42
CA VAL A 87 24.02 22.39 -32.16
C VAL A 87 24.02 23.91 -31.99
N ALA A 88 23.60 24.36 -30.80
CA ALA A 88 23.45 25.77 -30.41
C ALA A 88 22.46 26.57 -31.29
N PRO A 89 21.14 26.29 -31.24
CA PRO A 89 20.14 27.17 -31.83
C PRO A 89 20.18 28.56 -31.16
N GLU A 90 20.50 29.59 -31.95
CA GLU A 90 20.65 30.99 -31.49
C GLU A 90 19.81 32.00 -32.29
N GLY A 91 19.15 31.56 -33.37
CA GLY A 91 18.34 32.45 -34.20
C GLY A 91 17.06 31.78 -34.66
N LEU A 92 15.92 32.18 -34.10
CA LEU A 92 14.61 31.68 -34.48
C LEU A 92 13.91 32.58 -35.49
N ALA A 93 13.26 31.99 -36.50
CA ALA A 93 12.40 32.68 -37.45
C ALA A 93 11.21 31.81 -37.82
N PHE A 94 9.99 32.26 -37.50
CA PHE A 94 8.76 31.58 -37.85
C PHE A 94 8.23 32.04 -39.23
N VAL A 95 7.63 31.11 -39.97
CA VAL A 95 7.00 31.33 -41.27
C VAL A 95 5.59 30.76 -41.21
N SER A 96 4.58 31.62 -41.36
CA SER A 96 3.18 31.22 -41.30
C SER A 96 2.82 30.23 -42.42
N GLY A 97 1.80 29.39 -42.20
CA GLY A 97 1.24 28.53 -43.25
C GLY A 97 0.76 29.31 -44.47
N THR A 98 0.36 30.58 -44.31
CA THR A 98 -0.02 31.46 -45.41
C THR A 98 1.16 32.02 -46.22
N ASP A 99 2.36 32.11 -45.64
CA ASP A 99 3.60 32.52 -46.33
C ASP A 99 4.42 31.31 -46.82
N SER A 100 4.18 30.14 -46.26
CA SER A 100 4.91 28.90 -46.48
C SER A 100 4.53 28.20 -47.80
N PRO A 101 5.51 27.78 -48.64
CA PRO A 101 5.23 27.04 -49.87
C PRO A 101 4.54 25.67 -49.68
N SER A 102 4.52 25.12 -48.46
CA SER A 102 3.81 23.88 -48.13
C SER A 102 2.38 24.09 -47.61
N GLY A 103 1.99 25.33 -47.30
CA GLY A 103 0.76 25.63 -46.56
C GLY A 103 0.82 25.29 -45.06
N GLN A 104 1.98 24.89 -44.54
CA GLN A 104 2.20 24.53 -43.14
C GLN A 104 3.03 25.60 -42.43
N ASN A 105 2.76 25.84 -41.14
CA ASN A 105 3.62 26.69 -40.31
C ASN A 105 5.02 26.04 -40.20
N ILE A 106 6.08 26.85 -40.28
CA ILE A 106 7.46 26.38 -40.19
C ILE A 106 8.23 27.26 -39.21
N LEU A 107 8.82 26.64 -38.18
CA LEU A 107 9.85 27.28 -37.36
C LEU A 107 11.23 26.95 -37.94
N LEU A 108 12.00 27.98 -38.26
CA LEU A 108 13.41 27.86 -38.64
C LEU A 108 14.29 28.19 -37.43
N ALA A 109 15.33 27.39 -37.20
CA ALA A 109 16.39 27.71 -36.24
C ALA A 109 17.76 27.72 -36.92
N ALA A 110 18.52 28.78 -36.69
CA ALA A 110 19.93 28.88 -37.06
C ALA A 110 20.79 28.40 -35.89
N ASN A 111 21.63 27.42 -36.16
CA ASN A 111 22.43 26.71 -35.16
C ASN A 111 23.89 27.16 -35.29
N GLU A 112 24.42 27.93 -34.34
CA GLU A 112 25.67 28.69 -34.48
C GLU A 112 26.89 27.75 -34.53
N VAL A 113 26.98 26.83 -33.56
CA VAL A 113 28.10 25.91 -33.37
C VAL A 113 28.16 24.84 -34.46
N SER A 114 27.03 24.27 -34.90
CA SER A 114 26.99 23.32 -36.03
C SER A 114 27.04 24.01 -37.40
N GLY A 115 26.69 25.30 -37.47
CA GLY A 115 26.53 26.05 -38.72
C GLY A 115 25.36 25.56 -39.60
N THR A 116 24.39 24.85 -39.01
CA THR A 116 23.19 24.34 -39.71
C THR A 116 22.02 25.32 -39.63
N VAL A 117 21.00 25.07 -40.45
CA VAL A 117 19.68 25.68 -40.27
C VAL A 117 18.67 24.53 -40.29
N SER A 118 18.03 24.30 -39.15
CA SER A 118 16.94 23.32 -39.01
C SER A 118 15.59 23.96 -39.31
N ALA A 119 14.63 23.13 -39.71
CA ALA A 119 13.30 23.56 -40.12
C ALA A 119 12.26 22.58 -39.60
N TYR A 120 11.53 22.99 -38.58
CA TYR A 120 10.49 22.22 -37.90
C TYR A 120 9.14 22.60 -38.51
N THR A 121 8.34 21.60 -38.90
CA THR A 121 6.94 21.87 -39.25
C THR A 121 6.16 22.00 -37.94
N VAL A 122 5.47 23.12 -37.76
CA VAL A 122 4.66 23.37 -36.55
C VAL A 122 3.22 23.04 -36.88
N THR A 123 2.72 21.97 -36.27
CA THR A 123 1.30 21.61 -36.22
C THR A 123 0.88 21.63 -34.76
N GLN A 124 -0.41 21.85 -34.48
CA GLN A 124 -0.97 21.29 -33.25
C GLN A 124 -0.77 19.76 -33.25
N LYS A 125 -0.75 19.16 -32.07
CA LYS A 125 -1.08 17.73 -31.95
C LYS A 125 -2.55 17.62 -32.32
N GLU A 126 -2.85 17.07 -33.50
CA GLU A 126 -4.22 16.64 -33.80
C GLU A 126 -4.55 15.50 -32.83
N ASP A 127 -5.41 15.76 -31.84
CA ASP A 127 -6.13 14.72 -31.09
C ASP A 127 -7.20 14.12 -31.99
N THR A 128 -6.73 13.47 -33.07
CA THR A 128 -7.50 12.65 -34.02
C THR A 128 -7.33 11.15 -33.75
N ALA A 129 -6.76 10.80 -32.60
CA ALA A 129 -7.24 9.62 -31.90
C ALA A 129 -8.68 9.93 -31.47
N GLU A 130 -9.65 9.23 -32.05
CA GLU A 130 -11.02 9.20 -31.56
C GLU A 130 -10.95 8.62 -30.15
N LYS A 131 -11.13 9.45 -29.11
CA LYS A 131 -10.89 9.05 -27.71
C LYS A 131 -11.73 7.83 -27.38
N ALA A 132 -11.12 6.83 -26.75
CA ALA A 132 -11.79 5.57 -26.40
C ALA A 132 -12.81 5.74 -25.25
N GLY A 133 -12.66 6.80 -24.46
CA GLY A 133 -13.55 7.19 -23.37
C GLY A 133 -12.79 7.98 -22.30
N ALA A 134 -13.38 8.09 -21.12
CA ALA A 134 -12.72 8.57 -19.91
C ALA A 134 -12.68 7.45 -18.85
N ALA A 135 -11.57 7.36 -18.13
CA ALA A 135 -11.35 6.40 -17.06
C ALA A 135 -10.75 7.07 -15.82
N VAL A 136 -11.34 6.83 -14.65
CA VAL A 136 -10.74 7.14 -13.36
C VAL A 136 -10.17 5.84 -12.80
N LEU A 137 -8.85 5.80 -12.63
CA LEU A 137 -8.19 4.79 -11.82
C LEU A 137 -8.24 5.20 -10.36
N TYR A 138 -8.44 4.25 -9.44
CA TYR A 138 -8.49 4.57 -8.02
C TYR A 138 -7.94 3.50 -7.11
N THR A 139 -7.48 3.94 -5.95
CA THR A 139 -7.00 3.13 -4.82
C THR A 139 -7.55 3.68 -3.51
N ASN A 140 -7.55 2.85 -2.49
CA ASN A 140 -7.79 3.23 -1.10
C ASN A 140 -7.07 2.29 -0.14
N ASP A 141 -6.81 2.78 1.07
CA ASP A 141 -6.27 2.02 2.21
C ASP A 141 -5.03 1.20 1.81
N VAL A 142 -4.14 1.81 1.00
CA VAL A 142 -2.95 1.17 0.44
C VAL A 142 -1.97 0.76 1.55
N HIS A 143 -1.97 1.49 2.66
CA HIS A 143 -1.21 1.18 3.88
C HIS A 143 0.24 0.75 3.62
N CYS A 144 0.97 1.56 2.84
CA CYS A 144 2.34 1.31 2.42
C CYS A 144 2.61 0.00 1.63
N ALA A 145 1.60 -0.72 1.13
CA ALA A 145 1.77 -1.97 0.38
C ALA A 145 2.26 -1.75 -1.06
N VAL A 146 3.50 -1.25 -1.21
CA VAL A 146 4.02 -0.63 -2.45
C VAL A 146 3.97 -1.48 -3.72
N SER A 147 3.87 -2.81 -3.61
CA SER A 147 3.96 -3.74 -4.74
C SER A 147 2.90 -3.57 -5.83
N GLY A 148 1.77 -2.90 -5.54
CA GLY A 148 0.74 -2.64 -6.56
C GLY A 148 1.02 -1.44 -7.46
N TYR A 149 1.84 -0.47 -7.03
CA TYR A 149 2.03 0.80 -7.76
C TYR A 149 2.64 0.60 -9.16
N SER A 150 3.58 -0.33 -9.34
CA SER A 150 4.18 -0.61 -10.65
C SER A 150 3.16 -1.22 -11.63
N THR A 151 2.28 -2.08 -11.13
CA THR A 151 1.18 -2.66 -11.91
C THR A 151 0.11 -1.62 -12.27
N LEU A 152 -0.20 -0.71 -11.34
CA LEU A 152 -1.12 0.41 -11.58
C LEU A 152 -0.57 1.37 -12.65
N ALA A 153 0.71 1.75 -12.58
CA ALA A 153 1.35 2.58 -13.61
C ALA A 153 1.36 1.90 -14.99
N ALA A 154 1.59 0.59 -15.03
CA ALA A 154 1.49 -0.21 -16.25
C ALA A 154 0.08 -0.13 -16.85
N TYR A 155 -0.96 -0.30 -16.05
CA TYR A 155 -2.35 -0.23 -16.51
C TYR A 155 -2.78 1.19 -16.91
N ARG A 156 -2.31 2.23 -16.19
CA ARG A 156 -2.49 3.65 -16.58
C ARG A 156 -1.91 3.91 -17.97
N ALA A 157 -0.68 3.46 -18.22
CA ALA A 157 -0.04 3.56 -19.52
C ALA A 157 -0.79 2.77 -20.62
N GLN A 158 -1.37 1.61 -20.28
CA GLN A 158 -2.18 0.83 -21.22
C GLN A 158 -3.45 1.60 -21.64
N LEU A 159 -4.20 2.16 -20.68
CA LEU A 159 -5.40 2.96 -20.99
C LEU A 159 -5.07 4.20 -21.82
N MET A 160 -3.94 4.87 -21.55
CA MET A 160 -3.47 6.00 -22.36
C MET A 160 -3.06 5.59 -23.78
N GLU A 161 -2.48 4.39 -23.99
CA GLU A 161 -2.17 3.86 -25.32
C GLU A 161 -3.43 3.38 -26.08
N GLU A 162 -4.45 2.89 -25.35
CA GLU A 162 -5.78 2.58 -25.87
C GLU A 162 -6.60 3.85 -26.22
N GLY A 163 -6.17 5.03 -25.73
CA GLY A 163 -6.73 6.32 -26.10
C GLY A 163 -7.80 6.87 -25.15
N TYR A 164 -7.81 6.44 -23.88
CA TYR A 164 -8.64 7.04 -22.82
C TYR A 164 -8.00 8.33 -22.29
N ASP A 165 -8.84 9.29 -21.87
CA ASP A 165 -8.44 10.25 -20.84
C ASP A 165 -8.38 9.51 -19.49
N VAL A 166 -7.26 9.61 -18.79
CA VAL A 166 -7.05 8.88 -17.52
C VAL A 166 -6.68 9.83 -16.39
N ILE A 167 -7.49 9.82 -15.34
CA ILE A 167 -7.21 10.44 -14.03
C ILE A 167 -6.98 9.33 -13.02
N THR A 168 -6.02 9.48 -12.11
CA THR A 168 -5.74 8.54 -11.02
C THR A 168 -5.99 9.23 -9.69
N VAL A 169 -6.80 8.64 -8.81
CA VAL A 169 -7.12 9.20 -7.48
C VAL A 169 -6.85 8.22 -6.36
N ASP A 170 -6.41 8.71 -5.21
CA ASP A 170 -6.37 7.92 -3.96
C ASP A 170 -7.42 8.43 -2.96
N ALA A 171 -8.10 7.52 -2.28
CA ALA A 171 -9.12 7.85 -1.28
C ALA A 171 -8.62 7.71 0.18
N GLY A 172 -7.31 7.78 0.41
CA GLY A 172 -6.70 7.93 1.73
C GLY A 172 -6.13 6.65 2.33
N ASP A 173 -5.42 6.83 3.44
CA ASP A 173 -4.65 5.84 4.19
C ASP A 173 -3.60 5.13 3.34
N ALA A 174 -2.82 5.94 2.62
CA ALA A 174 -1.73 5.48 1.78
C ALA A 174 -0.39 5.46 2.52
N ILE A 175 -0.08 6.52 3.29
CA ILE A 175 1.31 6.83 3.67
C ILE A 175 1.84 6.14 4.93
N GLN A 176 0.97 5.49 5.70
CA GLN A 176 1.26 4.76 6.94
C GLN A 176 0.73 3.32 6.80
N GLY A 177 1.48 2.32 7.28
CA GLY A 177 0.98 0.94 7.36
C GLY A 177 2.03 -0.16 7.24
N GLU A 178 3.26 0.18 6.84
CA GLU A 178 4.45 -0.69 6.83
C GLU A 178 5.72 0.11 7.13
N ALA A 179 6.83 -0.59 7.37
CA ALA A 179 8.11 0.00 7.79
C ALA A 179 8.64 1.10 6.85
N ILE A 180 8.32 1.05 5.55
CA ILE A 180 8.66 2.09 4.59
C ILE A 180 8.02 3.45 4.94
N GLY A 181 6.75 3.48 5.34
CA GLY A 181 6.08 4.71 5.75
C GLY A 181 6.72 5.28 7.01
N SER A 182 6.85 4.45 8.04
CA SER A 182 7.37 4.87 9.36
C SER A 182 8.86 5.23 9.36
N MET A 183 9.66 4.73 8.42
CA MET A 183 11.05 5.15 8.25
C MET A 183 11.24 6.41 7.42
N THR A 184 10.28 6.73 6.54
CA THR A 184 10.40 7.84 5.57
C THR A 184 9.42 8.98 5.88
N GLU A 185 8.68 8.88 6.98
CA GLU A 185 7.64 9.82 7.42
C GLU A 185 6.71 10.17 6.24
N GLY A 186 6.22 9.12 5.57
CA GLY A 186 5.34 9.14 4.40
C GLY A 186 6.00 9.41 3.03
N SER A 187 7.20 10.01 2.97
CA SER A 187 7.77 10.54 1.72
C SER A 187 7.92 9.52 0.59
N ALA A 188 8.31 8.29 0.91
CA ALA A 188 8.50 7.25 -0.11
C ALA A 188 7.19 6.82 -0.77
N ILE A 189 6.04 6.92 -0.09
CA ILE A 189 4.73 6.63 -0.68
C ILE A 189 4.31 7.78 -1.60
N VAL A 190 4.52 9.02 -1.18
CA VAL A 190 4.25 10.21 -2.00
C VAL A 190 5.09 10.21 -3.28
N ASP A 191 6.39 9.89 -3.20
CA ASP A 191 7.26 9.78 -4.38
C ASP A 191 6.84 8.65 -5.34
N LEU A 192 6.34 7.51 -4.83
CA LEU A 192 5.78 6.44 -5.65
C LEU A 192 4.48 6.89 -6.35
N MET A 193 3.58 7.58 -5.63
CA MET A 193 2.35 8.15 -6.20
C MET A 193 2.66 9.19 -7.29
N ASN A 194 3.62 10.10 -7.06
CA ASN A 194 4.11 11.03 -8.08
C ASN A 194 4.60 10.28 -9.33
N THR A 195 5.31 9.16 -9.15
CA THR A 195 5.91 8.39 -10.25
C THR A 195 4.89 7.59 -11.06
N VAL A 196 3.81 7.12 -10.43
CA VAL A 196 2.63 6.58 -11.13
C VAL A 196 1.90 7.70 -11.92
N GLY A 197 1.97 8.92 -11.40
CA GLY A 197 1.12 10.03 -11.79
C GLY A 197 -0.27 9.84 -11.20
N TYR A 198 -0.37 10.04 -9.88
CA TYR A 198 -1.63 10.45 -9.28
C TYR A 198 -1.96 11.88 -9.69
N ASP A 199 -3.25 12.18 -9.74
CA ASP A 199 -3.78 13.50 -10.08
C ASP A 199 -4.46 14.12 -8.84
N PHE A 200 -5.21 13.31 -8.07
CA PHE A 200 -5.82 13.70 -6.80
C PHE A 200 -5.57 12.70 -5.66
N ALA A 201 -5.67 13.18 -4.41
CA ALA A 201 -5.78 12.34 -3.22
C ALA A 201 -6.76 12.95 -2.20
N VAL A 202 -7.21 12.16 -1.23
CA VAL A 202 -8.03 12.61 -0.10
C VAL A 202 -7.34 12.21 1.21
N PRO A 203 -7.25 13.08 2.23
CA PRO A 203 -6.70 12.68 3.51
C PRO A 203 -7.63 11.67 4.20
N GLY A 204 -7.13 10.46 4.41
CA GLY A 204 -7.69 9.52 5.37
C GLY A 204 -7.26 9.87 6.80
N ASN A 205 -7.51 8.99 7.76
CA ASN A 205 -7.10 9.25 9.14
C ASN A 205 -5.60 9.00 9.41
N HIS A 206 -4.99 8.02 8.73
CA HIS A 206 -3.60 7.63 8.96
C HIS A 206 -2.59 8.54 8.22
N GLU A 207 -3.02 9.40 7.30
CA GLU A 207 -2.20 10.51 6.77
C GLU A 207 -1.68 11.46 7.86
N PHE A 208 -2.39 11.57 8.99
CA PHE A 208 -2.02 12.48 10.08
C PHE A 208 -1.05 11.88 11.11
N ASP A 209 -0.70 10.59 11.02
CA ASP A 209 0.02 9.86 12.07
C ASP A 209 1.48 10.32 12.30
N TYR A 210 2.12 10.90 11.27
CA TYR A 210 3.45 11.52 11.41
C TYR A 210 3.37 12.97 11.93
N GLY A 211 2.17 13.43 12.28
CA GLY A 211 1.89 14.77 12.78
C GLY A 211 1.45 15.76 11.69
N MET A 212 0.58 16.69 12.06
CA MET A 212 0.00 17.70 11.17
C MET A 212 1.04 18.47 10.34
N ASP A 213 2.12 18.93 10.98
CA ASP A 213 3.17 19.70 10.31
C ASP A 213 3.87 18.86 9.21
N ARG A 214 4.04 17.54 9.42
CA ARG A 214 4.66 16.64 8.43
C ARG A 214 3.70 16.29 7.30
N PHE A 215 2.43 16.07 7.59
CA PHE A 215 1.41 15.86 6.56
C PHE A 215 1.25 17.08 5.65
N LEU A 216 1.25 18.30 6.22
CA LEU A 216 1.23 19.52 5.43
C LEU A 216 2.53 19.74 4.65
N GLU A 217 3.70 19.36 5.20
CA GLU A 217 4.96 19.37 4.44
C GLU A 217 4.89 18.46 3.20
N LEU A 218 4.40 17.23 3.36
CA LEU A 218 4.14 16.28 2.26
C LEU A 218 3.20 16.88 1.21
N ALA A 219 2.01 17.33 1.64
CA ALA A 219 0.95 17.80 0.76
C ALA A 219 1.26 19.12 0.04
N GLU A 220 2.03 20.03 0.65
CA GLU A 220 2.40 21.32 0.05
C GLU A 220 3.71 21.30 -0.75
N ASN A 221 4.63 20.36 -0.48
CA ASN A 221 6.02 20.42 -0.99
C ASN A 221 6.55 19.13 -1.64
N GLU A 222 5.96 17.96 -1.37
CA GLU A 222 6.44 16.67 -1.91
C GLU A 222 5.44 16.03 -2.89
N ALA A 223 4.13 16.25 -2.75
CA ALA A 223 3.13 15.73 -3.68
C ALA A 223 3.10 16.53 -5.00
N GLU A 224 3.11 15.82 -6.14
CA GLU A 224 2.82 16.39 -7.47
C GLU A 224 1.31 16.32 -7.81
N TYR A 225 0.51 15.62 -6.98
CA TYR A 225 -0.94 15.50 -7.04
C TYR A 225 -1.64 16.40 -6.01
N THR A 226 -2.91 16.75 -6.24
CA THR A 226 -3.64 17.67 -5.35
C THR A 226 -4.43 16.93 -4.29
N TYR A 227 -4.18 17.21 -3.00
CA TYR A 227 -5.07 16.79 -1.91
C TYR A 227 -6.37 17.60 -1.93
N LEU A 228 -7.51 16.91 -1.82
CA LEU A 228 -8.85 17.50 -1.80
C LEU A 228 -9.57 17.11 -0.51
N SER A 229 -10.23 18.07 0.15
CA SER A 229 -11.11 17.78 1.29
C SER A 229 -12.08 18.93 1.55
N SER A 230 -13.37 18.67 1.30
CA SER A 230 -14.46 19.62 1.52
C SER A 230 -14.75 19.93 2.99
N ASN A 231 -14.41 19.00 3.89
CA ASN A 231 -14.77 19.08 5.30
C ASN A 231 -13.58 19.28 6.27
N PHE A 232 -12.33 19.07 5.85
CA PHE A 232 -11.14 19.35 6.66
C PHE A 232 -10.85 20.86 6.72
N LYS A 233 -11.00 21.43 7.92
CA LYS A 233 -11.17 22.87 8.16
C LYS A 233 -10.24 23.39 9.24
N ASP A 234 -9.59 24.52 9.00
CA ASP A 234 -8.80 25.24 10.00
C ASP A 234 -9.71 26.17 10.81
N LEU A 235 -9.93 25.86 12.09
CA LEU A 235 -10.77 26.63 13.00
C LEU A 235 -10.15 27.99 13.41
N ARG A 236 -8.85 28.19 13.13
CA ARG A 236 -8.11 29.43 13.40
C ARG A 236 -8.38 30.48 12.31
N THR A 237 -8.61 30.04 11.07
CA THR A 237 -8.96 30.89 9.92
C THR A 237 -10.47 30.93 9.66
N GLY A 238 -11.13 29.78 9.75
CA GLY A 238 -12.53 29.55 9.37
C GLY A 238 -12.70 28.89 8.00
N GLU A 239 -11.61 28.69 7.25
CA GLU A 239 -11.58 28.18 5.87
C GLU A 239 -11.23 26.67 5.83
N THR A 240 -11.42 26.00 4.69
CA THR A 240 -10.87 24.64 4.46
C THR A 240 -9.35 24.66 4.38
N VAL A 241 -8.70 23.53 4.68
CA VAL A 241 -7.24 23.38 4.57
C VAL A 241 -6.81 23.10 3.12
N PHE A 242 -7.63 22.33 2.41
CA PHE A 242 -7.49 22.04 0.98
C PHE A 242 -8.68 22.61 0.20
N GLU A 243 -8.61 22.58 -1.12
CA GLU A 243 -9.78 22.87 -1.95
C GLU A 243 -10.84 21.75 -1.79
N PRO A 244 -12.14 22.09 -1.84
CA PRO A 244 -13.21 21.12 -1.61
C PRO A 244 -13.41 20.15 -2.78
N TYR A 245 -13.07 20.59 -4.00
CA TYR A 245 -13.14 19.82 -5.23
C TYR A 245 -12.23 20.43 -6.31
N GLU A 246 -11.92 19.66 -7.34
CA GLU A 246 -11.36 20.14 -8.61
C GLU A 246 -12.22 19.64 -9.79
N ILE A 247 -12.21 20.35 -10.92
CA ILE A 247 -12.98 19.99 -12.14
C ILE A 247 -12.03 19.75 -13.32
N VAL A 248 -12.17 18.60 -13.97
CA VAL A 248 -11.34 18.19 -15.12
C VAL A 248 -12.23 17.87 -16.33
N GLU A 249 -11.91 18.43 -17.50
CA GLU A 249 -12.53 18.03 -18.77
C GLU A 249 -12.05 16.62 -19.15
N MET A 250 -12.94 15.62 -19.09
CA MET A 250 -12.65 14.23 -19.45
C MET A 250 -13.64 13.75 -20.51
N ASN A 251 -13.13 13.28 -21.66
CA ASN A 251 -13.93 12.88 -22.83
C ASN A 251 -14.94 13.95 -23.33
N GLY A 252 -14.74 15.22 -22.96
CA GLY A 252 -15.64 16.32 -23.28
C GLY A 252 -16.84 16.52 -22.33
N GLU A 253 -16.84 15.87 -21.16
CA GLU A 253 -17.70 16.24 -20.01
C GLU A 253 -16.83 16.90 -18.91
N ASP A 254 -17.36 17.92 -18.23
CA ASP A 254 -16.71 18.52 -17.05
C ASP A 254 -16.94 17.65 -15.81
N VAL A 255 -15.91 16.92 -15.35
CA VAL A 255 -16.00 15.98 -14.22
C VAL A 255 -15.40 16.59 -12.96
N ALA A 256 -16.22 16.76 -11.91
CA ALA A 256 -15.76 17.21 -10.60
C ALA A 256 -15.41 16.04 -9.67
N PHE A 257 -14.31 16.18 -8.94
CA PHE A 257 -13.87 15.28 -7.87
C PHE A 257 -14.02 15.98 -6.52
N VAL A 258 -14.95 15.56 -5.67
CA VAL A 258 -15.22 16.18 -4.34
C VAL A 258 -14.57 15.34 -3.24
N GLY A 259 -13.59 15.89 -2.54
CA GLY A 259 -12.88 15.18 -1.46
C GLY A 259 -13.62 15.19 -0.13
N ILE A 260 -13.59 14.09 0.64
CA ILE A 260 -14.24 13.99 1.96
C ILE A 260 -13.40 13.13 2.93
N SER A 261 -12.92 13.70 4.03
CA SER A 261 -12.13 13.00 5.07
C SER A 261 -13.01 12.49 6.22
N THR A 262 -12.67 11.36 6.86
CA THR A 262 -13.49 10.83 7.98
C THR A 262 -13.49 11.76 9.20
N PRO A 263 -14.66 12.09 9.79
CA PRO A 263 -14.71 12.74 11.09
C PRO A 263 -14.19 11.85 12.25
N GLU A 264 -14.00 10.55 12.03
CA GLU A 264 -13.34 9.66 13.01
C GLU A 264 -11.84 9.95 13.17
N THR A 265 -11.24 10.77 12.29
CA THR A 265 -9.82 11.13 12.29
C THR A 265 -9.32 11.60 13.66
N TYR A 266 -10.10 12.42 14.38
CA TYR A 266 -9.80 12.83 15.75
C TYR A 266 -9.55 11.68 16.74
N THR A 267 -10.19 10.53 16.50
CA THR A 267 -10.22 9.35 17.39
C THR A 267 -9.45 8.16 16.83
N LYS A 268 -9.06 8.19 15.56
CA LYS A 268 -8.31 7.13 14.88
C LYS A 268 -6.83 7.45 14.69
N SER A 269 -6.48 8.72 14.43
CA SER A 269 -5.11 9.18 14.59
C SER A 269 -4.84 9.65 16.03
N THR A 270 -3.88 10.55 16.24
CA THR A 270 -3.51 11.08 17.55
C THR A 270 -4.22 12.42 17.83
N PRO A 271 -5.13 12.51 18.83
CA PRO A 271 -5.97 13.70 19.05
C PRO A 271 -5.21 15.02 19.23
N THR A 272 -3.99 14.98 19.77
CA THR A 272 -3.19 16.18 20.05
C THR A 272 -2.62 16.85 18.80
N TYR A 273 -2.55 16.17 17.65
CA TYR A 273 -2.12 16.80 16.39
C TYR A 273 -3.14 17.82 15.86
N PHE A 274 -4.39 17.73 16.32
CA PHE A 274 -5.47 18.63 15.94
C PHE A 274 -5.73 19.74 16.97
N GLN A 275 -4.84 19.91 17.96
CA GLN A 275 -5.04 20.79 19.14
C GLN A 275 -3.92 21.83 19.32
N ASP A 276 -4.22 22.91 20.06
CA ASP A 276 -3.22 23.88 20.55
C ASP A 276 -2.52 23.42 21.84
N GLU A 277 -1.52 24.19 22.30
CA GLU A 277 -0.79 23.96 23.56
C GLU A 277 -1.69 23.87 24.83
N ASN A 278 -2.96 24.25 24.73
CA ASN A 278 -3.93 24.26 25.83
C ASN A 278 -4.97 23.12 25.71
N GLY A 279 -4.93 22.31 24.65
CA GLY A 279 -5.91 21.25 24.37
C GLY A 279 -7.21 21.72 23.70
N ASN A 280 -7.22 22.92 23.10
CA ASN A 280 -8.34 23.35 22.25
C ASN A 280 -8.15 22.77 20.84
N TYR A 281 -9.18 22.14 20.26
CA TYR A 281 -9.15 21.76 18.85
C TYR A 281 -9.02 23.00 17.95
N ILE A 282 -8.13 22.92 16.97
CA ILE A 282 -7.80 23.97 15.99
C ILE A 282 -8.07 23.54 14.54
N TYR A 283 -8.38 22.27 14.31
CA TYR A 283 -8.94 21.77 13.06
C TYR A 283 -10.27 21.04 13.33
N SER A 284 -11.10 20.84 12.31
CA SER A 284 -12.36 20.06 12.34
C SER A 284 -12.59 19.38 11.00
N PHE A 285 -13.39 18.32 11.01
CA PHE A 285 -13.84 17.51 9.88
C PHE A 285 -15.37 17.63 9.66
N SER A 286 -15.98 18.72 10.14
CA SER A 286 -17.44 18.98 10.07
C SER A 286 -18.31 17.93 10.77
N GLU A 287 -17.91 17.53 11.98
CA GLU A 287 -18.49 16.41 12.76
C GLU A 287 -20.01 16.48 12.92
N ASP A 288 -20.53 17.69 13.20
CA ASP A 288 -21.95 18.01 13.39
C ASP A 288 -22.68 18.46 12.10
N GLU A 289 -21.95 18.75 11.01
CA GLU A 289 -22.47 19.43 9.80
C GLU A 289 -22.10 18.78 8.44
N LEU A 290 -21.50 17.58 8.45
CA LEU A 290 -20.92 16.86 7.31
C LEU A 290 -21.80 16.86 6.03
N TYR A 291 -23.09 16.53 6.13
CA TYR A 291 -23.95 16.46 4.94
C TYR A 291 -24.21 17.81 4.29
N ASP A 292 -24.31 18.88 5.09
CA ASP A 292 -24.53 20.22 4.57
C ASP A 292 -23.22 20.74 3.94
N THR A 293 -22.05 20.46 4.55
CA THR A 293 -20.73 20.72 3.96
C THR A 293 -20.53 20.01 2.61
N VAL A 294 -20.83 18.71 2.53
CA VAL A 294 -20.68 17.93 1.28
C VAL A 294 -21.72 18.36 0.23
N GLN A 295 -22.94 18.73 0.64
CA GLN A 295 -23.94 19.27 -0.27
C GLN A 295 -23.51 20.62 -0.85
N ASP A 296 -22.98 21.54 -0.03
CA ASP A 296 -22.50 22.85 -0.50
C ASP A 296 -21.31 22.69 -1.48
N ALA A 297 -20.41 21.72 -1.24
CA ALA A 297 -19.33 21.38 -2.16
C ALA A 297 -19.85 20.84 -3.51
N ALA A 298 -20.78 19.87 -3.48
CA ALA A 298 -21.38 19.31 -4.69
C ALA A 298 -22.20 20.36 -5.47
N ASP A 299 -23.01 21.19 -4.78
CA ASP A 299 -23.78 22.27 -5.40
C ASP A 299 -22.85 23.34 -6.01
N SER A 300 -21.71 23.64 -5.38
CA SER A 300 -20.69 24.56 -5.91
C SER A 300 -20.03 24.00 -7.16
N ALA A 301 -19.64 22.72 -7.19
CA ALA A 301 -19.09 22.07 -8.38
C ALA A 301 -20.08 22.10 -9.57
N ARG A 302 -21.35 21.77 -9.32
CA ARG A 302 -22.44 21.89 -10.31
C ARG A 302 -22.68 23.33 -10.76
N ALA A 303 -22.53 24.32 -9.87
CA ALA A 303 -22.68 25.73 -10.20
C ALA A 303 -21.48 26.31 -10.98
N ALA A 304 -20.29 25.72 -10.82
CA ALA A 304 -19.08 26.08 -11.55
C ALA A 304 -19.08 25.55 -13.00
N GLY A 305 -19.64 24.35 -13.22
CA GLY A 305 -19.87 23.82 -14.57
C GLY A 305 -20.18 22.32 -14.65
N ALA A 306 -19.86 21.54 -13.62
CA ALA A 306 -19.66 20.10 -13.74
C ALA A 306 -20.88 19.30 -14.27
N ASP A 307 -20.67 18.60 -15.39
CA ASP A 307 -21.57 17.59 -15.97
C ASP A 307 -21.61 16.30 -15.12
N LYS A 308 -20.53 16.01 -14.38
CA LYS A 308 -20.45 14.90 -13.41
C LYS A 308 -19.89 15.33 -12.06
N VAL A 309 -20.35 14.68 -10.99
CA VAL A 309 -19.73 14.80 -9.65
C VAL A 309 -19.42 13.40 -9.12
N ILE A 310 -18.14 13.11 -8.97
CA ILE A 310 -17.61 11.94 -8.28
C ILE A 310 -17.18 12.40 -6.89
N ALA A 311 -17.77 11.83 -5.85
CA ALA A 311 -17.23 11.96 -4.49
C ALA A 311 -16.06 10.98 -4.34
N VAL A 312 -14.94 11.46 -3.80
CA VAL A 312 -13.84 10.63 -3.32
C VAL A 312 -13.83 10.81 -1.81
N GLY A 313 -14.19 9.77 -1.09
CA GLY A 313 -14.42 9.82 0.35
C GLY A 313 -13.59 8.78 1.09
N HIS A 314 -13.11 9.17 2.25
CA HIS A 314 -12.56 8.26 3.25
C HIS A 314 -13.55 8.18 4.40
N LEU A 315 -14.61 7.36 4.28
CA LEU A 315 -15.74 7.33 5.24
C LEU A 315 -16.15 5.93 5.69
N GLY A 316 -16.22 4.97 4.77
CA GLY A 316 -16.54 3.57 5.07
C GLY A 316 -18.01 3.29 5.43
N ILE A 317 -18.29 2.02 5.77
CA ILE A 317 -19.63 1.51 6.07
C ILE A 317 -19.65 0.58 7.28
N GLU A 318 -18.89 -0.52 7.32
CA GLU A 318 -18.85 -1.45 8.45
C GLU A 318 -17.88 -0.95 9.54
N GLY A 319 -18.31 -0.96 10.81
CA GLY A 319 -17.51 -0.43 11.93
C GLY A 319 -17.55 1.09 12.14
N THR A 320 -17.69 1.90 11.10
CA THR A 320 -17.83 3.38 11.18
C THR A 320 -19.01 3.82 12.06
N THR A 321 -18.90 4.98 12.71
CA THR A 321 -20.00 5.69 13.41
C THR A 321 -21.22 5.95 12.51
N GLU A 322 -22.43 5.67 13.02
CA GLU A 322 -23.70 6.00 12.36
C GLU A 322 -23.81 7.52 12.15
N GLY A 323 -24.02 7.95 10.91
CA GLY A 323 -24.06 9.35 10.52
C GLY A 323 -22.87 9.79 9.67
N TRP A 324 -21.72 9.13 9.76
CA TRP A 324 -20.50 9.52 9.03
C TRP A 324 -20.14 8.60 7.86
N LYS A 325 -20.95 7.58 7.59
CA LYS A 325 -20.72 6.59 6.51
C LYS A 325 -20.93 7.20 5.13
N SER A 326 -20.27 6.65 4.11
CA SER A 326 -20.53 7.03 2.70
C SER A 326 -21.99 6.84 2.30
N VAL A 327 -22.61 5.73 2.71
CA VAL A 327 -24.03 5.44 2.47
C VAL A 327 -24.97 6.44 3.17
N ASP A 328 -24.58 6.99 4.32
CA ASP A 328 -25.34 8.01 5.04
C ASP A 328 -25.20 9.38 4.35
N VAL A 329 -23.99 9.73 3.91
CA VAL A 329 -23.73 10.94 3.11
C VAL A 329 -24.52 10.88 1.80
N ILE A 330 -24.48 9.78 1.05
CA ILE A 330 -25.28 9.58 -0.16
C ILE A 330 -26.77 9.79 0.13
N ALA A 331 -27.32 9.10 1.15
CA ALA A 331 -28.74 9.16 1.49
C ALA A 331 -29.22 10.58 1.89
N ASN A 332 -28.32 11.42 2.40
CA ASN A 332 -28.63 12.78 2.85
C ASN A 332 -28.22 13.89 1.88
N THR A 333 -27.55 13.60 0.76
CA THR A 333 -27.12 14.58 -0.26
C THR A 333 -27.81 14.38 -1.61
N THR A 334 -27.53 15.26 -2.56
CA THR A 334 -28.00 15.27 -3.95
C THR A 334 -26.90 15.78 -4.88
N GLY A 335 -26.99 15.50 -6.18
CA GLY A 335 -26.06 16.04 -7.19
C GLY A 335 -24.77 15.26 -7.40
N ILE A 336 -24.42 14.31 -6.52
CA ILE A 336 -23.36 13.30 -6.70
C ILE A 336 -23.87 12.19 -7.65
N ASP A 337 -23.05 11.75 -8.61
CA ASP A 337 -23.35 10.63 -9.52
C ASP A 337 -22.70 9.31 -9.07
N ALA A 338 -21.48 9.36 -8.56
CA ALA A 338 -20.72 8.22 -8.08
C ALA A 338 -19.89 8.57 -6.84
N PHE A 339 -19.49 7.54 -6.09
CA PHE A 339 -18.75 7.65 -4.84
C PHE A 339 -17.67 6.56 -4.80
N ILE A 340 -16.42 6.97 -4.58
CA ILE A 340 -15.26 6.09 -4.28
C ILE A 340 -15.02 6.19 -2.78
N ASP A 341 -14.94 5.06 -2.07
CA ASP A 341 -14.88 4.99 -0.60
C ASP A 341 -13.71 4.15 -0.08
N ALA A 342 -13.38 4.30 1.21
CA ALA A 342 -12.21 3.74 1.90
C ALA A 342 -12.52 3.44 3.39
N HIS A 343 -11.53 3.52 4.29
CA HIS A 343 -11.62 3.54 5.77
C HIS A 343 -11.97 2.20 6.44
N SER A 344 -13.00 1.49 5.97
CA SER A 344 -13.42 0.20 6.54
C SER A 344 -13.04 -1.02 5.68
N HIS A 345 -12.23 -0.80 4.64
CA HIS A 345 -11.52 -1.81 3.84
C HIS A 345 -12.43 -2.78 3.07
N GLU A 346 -13.68 -2.43 2.76
CA GLU A 346 -14.58 -3.30 1.99
C GLU A 346 -14.24 -3.36 0.50
N THR A 347 -14.18 -4.56 -0.07
CA THR A 347 -14.12 -4.75 -1.53
C THR A 347 -15.51 -4.59 -2.16
N ILE A 348 -15.88 -3.35 -2.54
CA ILE A 348 -17.17 -3.01 -3.16
C ILE A 348 -16.96 -2.77 -4.65
N ARG A 349 -17.36 -3.71 -5.52
CA ARG A 349 -17.15 -3.55 -6.98
C ARG A 349 -18.05 -2.49 -7.62
N SER A 350 -19.35 -2.51 -7.32
CA SER A 350 -20.37 -1.66 -7.97
C SER A 350 -21.72 -1.82 -7.27
N ASP A 351 -21.89 -1.18 -6.11
CA ASP A 351 -23.19 -1.12 -5.44
C ASP A 351 -23.97 0.13 -5.89
N THR A 352 -25.29 0.14 -5.68
CA THR A 352 -26.15 1.27 -6.05
C THR A 352 -27.01 1.72 -4.88
N TYR A 353 -26.70 2.91 -4.36
CA TYR A 353 -27.44 3.54 -3.27
C TYR A 353 -28.42 4.59 -3.80
N LYS A 354 -29.28 5.08 -2.91
CA LYS A 354 -30.30 6.08 -3.22
C LYS A 354 -30.02 7.38 -2.51
N ASN A 355 -29.87 8.46 -3.29
CA ASN A 355 -29.69 9.79 -2.72
C ASN A 355 -30.99 10.36 -2.13
N LYS A 356 -30.92 11.56 -1.53
CA LYS A 356 -32.04 12.27 -0.88
C LYS A 356 -33.26 12.50 -1.79
N ASN A 357 -33.07 12.55 -3.12
CA ASN A 357 -34.13 12.65 -4.14
C ASN A 357 -34.65 11.28 -4.63
N GLY A 358 -33.96 10.18 -4.32
CA GLY A 358 -34.22 8.85 -4.86
C GLY A 358 -33.57 8.58 -6.22
N GLU A 359 -32.57 9.37 -6.63
CA GLU A 359 -31.70 9.10 -7.78
C GLU A 359 -30.69 7.99 -7.41
N ASN A 360 -30.05 7.36 -8.42
CA ASN A 360 -29.01 6.35 -8.16
C ASN A 360 -27.67 7.04 -7.92
N VAL A 361 -26.86 6.51 -6.99
CA VAL A 361 -25.42 6.79 -6.89
C VAL A 361 -24.69 5.45 -6.89
N THR A 362 -23.65 5.32 -7.71
CA THR A 362 -22.78 4.13 -7.73
C THR A 362 -21.73 4.26 -6.61
N LEU A 363 -21.60 3.24 -5.76
CA LEU A 363 -20.59 3.17 -4.69
C LEU A 363 -19.56 2.08 -5.00
N THR A 364 -18.28 2.37 -4.77
CA THR A 364 -17.17 1.46 -5.09
C THR A 364 -15.98 1.65 -4.13
N SER A 365 -15.23 0.58 -3.85
CA SER A 365 -14.02 0.57 -3.01
C SER A 365 -13.16 -0.67 -3.29
N THR A 366 -11.84 -0.58 -3.17
CA THR A 366 -10.85 -1.57 -3.64
C THR A 366 -10.36 -2.53 -2.56
N GLY A 367 -10.99 -2.57 -1.39
CA GLY A 367 -10.50 -3.33 -0.24
C GLY A 367 -9.37 -2.59 0.50
N THR A 368 -8.18 -3.16 0.56
CA THR A 368 -6.99 -2.56 1.21
C THR A 368 -5.70 -3.20 0.66
N LYS A 369 -4.54 -2.54 0.83
CA LYS A 369 -3.20 -3.07 0.50
C LYS A 369 -3.07 -3.67 -0.92
N PHE A 370 -3.70 -3.03 -1.92
CA PHE A 370 -3.75 -3.52 -3.31
C PHE A 370 -4.30 -4.95 -3.47
N ALA A 371 -5.27 -5.36 -2.65
CA ALA A 371 -6.07 -6.57 -2.88
C ALA A 371 -6.73 -6.53 -4.27
N ASP A 372 -7.33 -5.38 -4.58
CA ASP A 372 -7.69 -4.92 -5.92
C ASP A 372 -7.15 -3.50 -6.12
N PHE A 373 -7.18 -2.99 -7.36
CA PHE A 373 -7.30 -1.56 -7.65
C PHE A 373 -8.51 -1.30 -8.55
N GLY A 374 -8.98 -0.05 -8.55
CA GLY A 374 -10.24 0.35 -9.15
C GLY A 374 -10.11 0.95 -10.54
N VAL A 375 -11.10 0.69 -11.38
CA VAL A 375 -11.31 1.34 -12.67
C VAL A 375 -12.77 1.78 -12.78
N MET A 376 -13.02 3.08 -12.96
CA MET A 376 -14.34 3.65 -13.19
C MET A 376 -14.35 4.26 -14.60
N LYS A 377 -15.27 3.85 -15.46
CA LYS A 377 -15.36 4.31 -16.85
C LYS A 377 -16.60 5.16 -17.05
N LEU A 378 -16.42 6.27 -17.78
CA LEU A 378 -17.49 7.15 -18.24
C LEU A 378 -17.75 6.86 -19.72
N GLU A 379 -18.87 6.19 -19.99
CA GLU A 379 -19.30 5.73 -21.31
C GLU A 379 -19.88 6.90 -22.16
N GLU A 380 -19.96 6.74 -23.49
CA GLU A 380 -20.49 7.77 -24.43
C GLU A 380 -21.91 8.30 -24.11
N ASP A 381 -22.72 7.57 -23.34
CA ASP A 381 -24.08 7.98 -22.95
C ASP A 381 -24.15 8.60 -21.53
N GLY A 382 -23.00 8.88 -20.92
CA GLY A 382 -22.87 9.43 -19.57
C GLY A 382 -23.11 8.40 -18.47
N THR A 383 -23.19 7.10 -18.79
CA THR A 383 -23.22 6.03 -17.79
C THR A 383 -21.85 5.86 -17.12
N ILE A 384 -21.84 5.79 -15.80
CA ILE A 384 -20.66 5.40 -15.02
C ILE A 384 -20.70 3.89 -14.79
N THR A 385 -19.64 3.18 -15.16
CA THR A 385 -19.42 1.76 -14.86
C THR A 385 -18.19 1.58 -13.99
N THR A 386 -18.15 0.55 -13.13
CA THR A 386 -16.99 0.26 -12.27
C THR A 386 -16.56 -1.20 -12.34
N GLU A 387 -15.25 -1.39 -12.32
CA GLU A 387 -14.61 -2.68 -12.14
C GLU A 387 -13.44 -2.59 -11.16
N LEU A 388 -13.12 -3.75 -10.59
CA LEU A 388 -11.94 -3.97 -9.75
C LEU A 388 -11.06 -4.97 -10.49
N LEU A 389 -9.75 -4.76 -10.42
CA LEU A 389 -8.72 -5.58 -11.05
C LEU A 389 -7.69 -5.99 -9.99
N THR A 390 -7.34 -7.28 -9.98
CA THR A 390 -6.22 -7.78 -9.19
C THR A 390 -4.90 -7.50 -9.92
N LEU A 391 -3.78 -7.60 -9.21
CA LEU A 391 -2.45 -7.46 -9.83
C LEU A 391 -2.16 -8.54 -10.89
N GLU A 392 -2.87 -9.67 -10.90
CA GLU A 392 -2.73 -10.73 -11.91
C GLU A 392 -3.54 -10.47 -13.21
N ASP A 393 -4.50 -9.54 -13.20
CA ASP A 393 -5.33 -9.22 -14.37
C ASP A 393 -4.61 -8.33 -15.41
N VAL A 394 -3.52 -7.64 -15.01
CA VAL A 394 -2.79 -6.67 -15.83
C VAL A 394 -1.64 -7.33 -16.58
N ASN A 395 -1.63 -7.20 -17.91
CA ASN A 395 -0.50 -7.60 -18.73
C ASN A 395 0.56 -6.48 -18.80
N THR A 396 1.45 -6.44 -17.81
CA THR A 396 2.56 -5.47 -17.70
C THR A 396 3.59 -5.55 -18.83
N GLU A 397 3.53 -6.59 -19.66
CA GLU A 397 4.39 -6.82 -20.83
C GLU A 397 3.71 -6.49 -22.18
N SER A 398 2.52 -5.88 -22.17
CA SER A 398 1.68 -5.67 -23.37
C SER A 398 2.28 -4.75 -24.43
N SER A 399 2.96 -3.67 -24.03
CA SER A 399 3.67 -2.74 -24.91
C SER A 399 4.96 -2.22 -24.26
N GLU A 400 5.82 -1.57 -25.03
CA GLU A 400 7.04 -0.95 -24.49
C GLU A 400 6.72 0.26 -23.59
N ALA A 401 5.59 0.95 -23.82
CA ALA A 401 5.15 2.05 -22.94
C ALA A 401 4.68 1.51 -21.57
N VAL A 402 3.88 0.44 -21.59
CA VAL A 402 3.40 -0.25 -20.38
C VAL A 402 4.56 -0.81 -19.55
N LYS A 403 5.55 -1.44 -20.18
CA LYS A 403 6.79 -1.89 -19.51
C LYS A 403 7.60 -0.75 -18.93
N THR A 404 7.72 0.36 -19.66
CA THR A 404 8.47 1.54 -19.19
C THR A 404 7.81 2.11 -17.94
N ALA A 405 6.48 2.24 -17.92
CA ALA A 405 5.74 2.68 -16.75
C ALA A 405 5.88 1.71 -15.56
N TYR A 406 5.75 0.40 -15.79
CA TYR A 406 6.00 -0.62 -14.78
C TYR A 406 7.40 -0.48 -14.16
N GLN A 407 8.44 -0.50 -15.01
CA GLN A 407 9.82 -0.53 -14.55
C GLN A 407 10.24 0.77 -13.86
N THR A 408 9.74 1.94 -14.32
CA THR A 408 10.06 3.23 -13.69
C THR A 408 9.62 3.30 -12.23
N VAL A 409 8.47 2.69 -11.90
CA VAL A 409 7.99 2.58 -10.51
C VAL A 409 8.67 1.42 -9.79
N GLN A 410 8.90 0.28 -10.45
CA GLN A 410 9.60 -0.86 -9.86
C GLN A 410 11.03 -0.51 -9.41
N ASP A 411 11.77 0.25 -10.22
CA ASP A 411 13.13 0.70 -9.89
C ASP A 411 13.18 1.54 -8.60
N LYS A 412 12.11 2.31 -8.32
CA LYS A 412 11.95 3.05 -7.06
C LYS A 412 11.55 2.16 -5.89
N ILE A 413 10.63 1.21 -6.10
CA ILE A 413 10.27 0.20 -5.09
C ILE A 413 11.52 -0.59 -4.69
N ASP A 414 12.32 -1.03 -5.65
CA ASP A 414 13.56 -1.77 -5.41
C ASP A 414 14.60 -0.89 -4.71
N GLY A 415 14.76 0.37 -5.13
CA GLY A 415 15.62 1.36 -4.47
C GLY A 415 15.27 1.60 -3.00
N TYR A 416 13.99 1.83 -2.68
CA TYR A 416 13.55 1.95 -1.30
C TYR A 416 13.75 0.64 -0.52
N ASN A 417 13.50 -0.52 -1.11
CA ASN A 417 13.80 -1.80 -0.46
C ASN A 417 15.30 -1.97 -0.15
N GLU A 418 16.21 -1.49 -1.01
CA GLU A 418 17.66 -1.46 -0.72
C GLU A 418 18.01 -0.46 0.40
N GLU A 419 17.37 0.71 0.47
CA GLU A 419 17.59 1.70 1.54
C GLU A 419 17.04 1.27 2.91
N LEU A 420 15.92 0.55 2.93
CA LEU A 420 15.31 -0.02 4.14
C LEU A 420 16.04 -1.28 4.62
N ALA A 421 16.73 -2.00 3.73
CA ALA A 421 17.37 -3.28 4.04
C ALA A 421 18.34 -3.24 5.25
N PRO A 422 19.16 -2.20 5.50
CA PRO A 422 20.01 -2.13 6.69
C PRO A 422 19.23 -2.05 8.01
N TYR A 423 18.03 -1.45 8.01
CA TYR A 423 17.16 -1.35 9.18
C TYR A 423 16.31 -2.62 9.35
N LEU A 424 15.75 -3.15 8.26
CA LEU A 424 14.97 -4.39 8.30
C LEU A 424 15.85 -5.58 8.73
N ASN A 425 17.07 -5.67 8.21
CA ASN A 425 18.04 -6.71 8.58
C ASN A 425 18.89 -6.35 9.82
N GLU A 426 18.57 -5.28 10.57
CA GLU A 426 19.24 -5.00 11.84
C GLU A 426 18.95 -6.13 12.82
N LYS A 427 20.01 -6.76 13.35
CA LYS A 427 19.89 -7.73 14.45
C LYS A 427 19.51 -7.00 15.73
N ILE A 428 18.28 -7.24 16.19
CA ILE A 428 17.70 -6.69 17.41
C ILE A 428 17.82 -7.64 18.61
N GLY A 429 18.14 -8.93 18.39
CA GLY A 429 18.37 -9.88 19.48
C GLY A 429 18.74 -11.29 19.00
N GLU A 430 18.51 -12.29 19.85
CA GLU A 430 18.74 -13.71 19.55
C GLU A 430 17.60 -14.61 20.04
N SER A 431 17.44 -15.76 19.39
CA SER A 431 16.56 -16.84 19.80
C SER A 431 17.32 -18.15 19.95
N GLU A 432 17.25 -18.77 21.13
CA GLU A 432 17.83 -20.10 21.39
C GLU A 432 17.11 -21.23 20.61
N VAL A 433 15.90 -20.97 20.13
CA VAL A 433 14.98 -21.97 19.56
C VAL A 433 14.22 -21.44 18.34
N LYS A 434 13.68 -22.33 17.51
CA LYS A 434 12.74 -21.93 16.44
C LYS A 434 11.37 -21.66 17.06
N LEU A 435 10.81 -20.47 16.84
CA LEU A 435 9.38 -20.20 17.01
C LEU A 435 8.68 -20.57 15.70
N THR A 436 7.78 -21.56 15.73
CA THR A 436 7.20 -22.14 14.49
C THR A 436 5.70 -21.89 14.38
N VAL A 437 5.20 -21.72 13.16
CA VAL A 437 3.76 -21.80 12.82
C VAL A 437 3.33 -23.18 12.30
N ASN A 438 4.27 -24.13 12.21
CA ASN A 438 4.12 -25.44 11.57
C ASN A 438 4.18 -26.61 12.58
N GLU A 439 3.90 -27.82 12.12
CA GLU A 439 4.06 -29.06 12.89
C GLU A 439 5.53 -29.31 13.25
N ALA A 440 5.78 -29.76 14.47
CA ALA A 440 7.13 -30.01 14.99
C ALA A 440 7.89 -31.12 14.24
N GLU A 441 7.16 -32.05 13.62
CA GLU A 441 7.70 -33.21 12.90
C GLU A 441 7.70 -33.02 11.36
N ASP A 442 6.98 -32.00 10.84
CA ASP A 442 6.90 -31.67 9.42
C ASP A 442 6.64 -30.16 9.21
N ASP A 443 7.72 -29.41 8.99
CA ASP A 443 7.71 -27.96 8.79
C ASP A 443 7.00 -27.51 7.48
N SER A 444 6.47 -28.44 6.68
CA SER A 444 5.60 -28.13 5.53
C SER A 444 4.10 -28.17 5.86
N VAL A 445 3.72 -28.64 7.05
CA VAL A 445 2.33 -28.70 7.53
C VAL A 445 2.07 -27.56 8.52
N ARG A 446 1.20 -26.62 8.17
CA ARG A 446 0.85 -25.49 9.05
C ARG A 446 0.00 -25.97 10.24
N ARG A 447 0.36 -25.52 11.44
CA ARG A 447 -0.25 -25.90 12.73
C ARG A 447 -0.95 -24.76 13.44
N ILE A 448 -0.50 -23.51 13.25
CA ILE A 448 -1.03 -22.31 13.95
C ILE A 448 -2.55 -22.10 13.79
N ARG A 449 -3.18 -22.77 12.81
CA ARG A 449 -4.60 -22.70 12.46
C ARG A 449 -5.46 -23.88 12.93
N ASN A 450 -4.87 -24.85 13.63
CA ASN A 450 -5.57 -26.02 14.18
C ASN A 450 -4.91 -26.63 15.43
N GLY A 451 -3.82 -26.05 15.95
CA GLY A 451 -3.15 -26.49 17.15
C GLY A 451 -2.23 -25.42 17.74
N GLU A 452 -1.84 -25.65 18.99
CA GLU A 452 -0.88 -24.81 19.72
C GLU A 452 0.51 -24.85 19.11
N THR A 453 1.20 -23.70 19.08
CA THR A 453 2.64 -23.60 18.76
C THR A 453 3.32 -22.58 19.65
N ASN A 454 4.64 -22.66 19.80
CA ASN A 454 5.39 -21.63 20.55
C ASN A 454 5.35 -20.24 19.90
N MET A 455 5.11 -20.11 18.59
CA MET A 455 4.84 -18.80 17.98
C MET A 455 3.47 -18.25 18.42
N GLY A 456 2.46 -19.12 18.52
CA GLY A 456 1.15 -18.75 19.08
C GLY A 456 1.26 -18.25 20.51
N ASP A 457 2.00 -18.99 21.34
CA ASP A 457 2.28 -18.63 22.74
C ASP A 457 3.06 -17.32 22.87
N PHE A 458 4.07 -17.10 22.02
CA PHE A 458 4.91 -15.89 22.01
C PHE A 458 4.11 -14.63 21.66
N VAL A 459 3.29 -14.66 20.61
CA VAL A 459 2.45 -13.52 20.21
C VAL A 459 1.34 -13.27 21.24
N ALA A 460 0.71 -14.33 21.77
CA ALA A 460 -0.32 -14.18 22.80
C ALA A 460 0.24 -13.64 24.13
N ASP A 461 1.46 -14.04 24.53
CA ASP A 461 2.15 -13.45 25.69
C ASP A 461 2.48 -11.98 25.44
N ALA A 462 2.97 -11.61 24.25
CA ALA A 462 3.24 -10.22 23.88
C ALA A 462 1.99 -9.34 24.03
N TYR A 463 0.87 -9.78 23.45
CA TYR A 463 -0.40 -9.06 23.56
C TYR A 463 -0.85 -8.91 25.02
N ARG A 464 -0.70 -9.96 25.84
CA ARG A 464 -1.19 -9.97 27.22
C ARG A 464 -0.34 -9.13 28.18
N GLU A 465 0.98 -9.28 28.12
CA GLU A 465 1.89 -8.57 29.04
C GLU A 465 1.96 -7.07 28.72
N VAL A 466 2.09 -6.68 27.44
CA VAL A 466 2.18 -5.25 27.04
C VAL A 466 0.86 -4.50 27.28
N THR A 467 -0.31 -5.13 27.09
CA THR A 467 -1.58 -4.50 27.46
C THR A 467 -1.84 -4.47 28.97
N GLY A 468 -1.37 -5.49 29.69
CA GLY A 468 -1.73 -5.77 31.08
C GLY A 468 -3.09 -6.46 31.26
N ALA A 469 -3.56 -7.24 30.28
CA ALA A 469 -4.85 -7.93 30.31
C ALA A 469 -4.85 -9.23 31.15
N ASP A 470 -6.03 -9.68 31.61
CA ASP A 470 -6.20 -11.01 32.22
C ASP A 470 -5.84 -12.12 31.20
N ILE A 471 -6.32 -11.95 29.97
CA ILE A 471 -6.30 -12.93 28.86
C ILE A 471 -5.89 -12.24 27.56
N ALA A 472 -5.21 -12.94 26.66
CA ALA A 472 -5.11 -12.56 25.26
C ALA A 472 -5.65 -13.67 24.35
N LEU A 473 -6.31 -13.28 23.26
CA LEU A 473 -6.81 -14.16 22.20
C LEU A 473 -6.22 -13.70 20.86
N VAL A 474 -5.59 -14.61 20.11
CA VAL A 474 -4.95 -14.30 18.83
C VAL A 474 -5.42 -15.31 17.78
N ASN A 475 -5.99 -14.85 16.67
CA ASN A 475 -6.38 -15.73 15.58
C ASN A 475 -5.12 -16.25 14.84
N GLY A 476 -5.07 -17.55 14.54
CA GLY A 476 -4.04 -18.19 13.70
C GLY A 476 -4.04 -17.71 12.25
N GLY A 477 -5.05 -16.92 11.87
CA GLY A 477 -5.07 -16.02 10.73
C GLY A 477 -3.94 -14.99 10.83
N GLY A 478 -3.89 -14.28 11.97
CA GLY A 478 -3.04 -13.14 12.32
C GLY A 478 -1.52 -13.40 12.35
N ILE A 479 -1.10 -14.65 12.56
CA ILE A 479 0.31 -15.04 12.74
C ILE A 479 0.84 -15.70 11.45
N ARG A 480 1.89 -15.13 10.85
CA ARG A 480 2.26 -15.39 9.44
C ARG A 480 3.65 -15.98 9.18
N ALA A 481 4.62 -15.75 10.05
CA ALA A 481 5.99 -16.24 9.90
C ALA A 481 6.45 -17.10 11.08
N SER A 482 7.47 -17.92 10.83
CA SER A 482 8.30 -18.56 11.85
C SER A 482 9.56 -17.71 12.06
N ILE A 483 10.12 -17.74 13.27
CA ILE A 483 11.45 -17.17 13.58
C ILE A 483 12.40 -18.33 13.85
N GLU A 484 13.48 -18.43 13.08
CA GLU A 484 14.50 -19.46 13.23
C GLU A 484 15.40 -19.23 14.46
N ALA A 485 16.06 -20.28 14.94
CA ALA A 485 17.04 -20.17 16.01
C ALA A 485 18.32 -19.45 15.51
N GLY A 486 18.84 -18.52 16.31
CA GLY A 486 19.99 -17.67 15.97
C GLY A 486 19.69 -16.18 16.07
N ASP A 487 20.23 -15.39 15.14
CA ASP A 487 20.07 -13.94 15.09
C ASP A 487 18.63 -13.56 14.72
N VAL A 488 17.97 -12.73 15.54
CA VAL A 488 16.64 -12.18 15.26
C VAL A 488 16.78 -10.77 14.71
N THR A 489 16.30 -10.54 13.49
CA THR A 489 16.27 -9.22 12.86
C THR A 489 14.93 -8.51 13.08
N ARG A 490 14.90 -7.18 12.88
CA ARG A 490 13.66 -6.41 12.93
C ARG A 490 12.60 -6.94 11.96
N LYS A 491 13.01 -7.32 10.74
CA LYS A 491 12.13 -7.97 9.76
C LYS A 491 11.54 -9.27 10.28
N ASN A 492 12.30 -10.08 11.03
CA ASN A 492 11.78 -11.34 11.56
C ASN A 492 10.61 -11.17 12.52
N ILE A 493 10.52 -10.06 13.26
CA ILE A 493 9.37 -9.73 14.11
C ILE A 493 8.21 -9.18 13.26
N MET A 494 8.50 -8.23 12.35
CA MET A 494 7.48 -7.63 11.47
C MET A 494 6.80 -8.67 10.55
N ASP A 495 7.53 -9.67 10.08
CA ASP A 495 7.00 -10.76 9.25
C ASP A 495 6.00 -11.67 9.99
N VAL A 496 5.97 -11.67 11.33
CA VAL A 496 5.00 -12.45 12.12
C VAL A 496 3.61 -11.84 12.04
N ASN A 497 3.51 -10.52 12.09
CA ASN A 497 2.28 -9.74 12.11
C ASN A 497 2.28 -8.67 10.98
N PRO A 498 2.29 -9.05 9.69
CA PRO A 498 2.58 -8.15 8.56
C PRO A 498 1.42 -7.20 8.19
N TRP A 499 0.44 -7.05 9.07
CA TRP A 499 -0.78 -6.27 8.83
C TRP A 499 -0.87 -4.98 9.63
N ASN A 500 -0.10 -4.83 10.72
CA ASN A 500 -0.21 -3.71 11.65
C ASN A 500 -1.67 -3.51 12.13
N ASN A 501 -2.30 -4.60 12.58
CA ASN A 501 -3.65 -4.54 13.11
C ASN A 501 -3.71 -3.60 14.32
N GLU A 502 -4.72 -2.72 14.35
CA GLU A 502 -5.08 -2.01 15.57
C GLU A 502 -5.38 -2.99 16.71
N MET A 503 -4.91 -2.64 17.90
CA MET A 503 -5.01 -3.48 19.09
C MET A 503 -5.97 -2.86 20.10
N CYS A 504 -6.71 -3.72 20.80
CA CYS A 504 -7.67 -3.29 21.81
C CYS A 504 -7.65 -4.20 23.05
N VAL A 505 -8.21 -3.67 24.14
CA VAL A 505 -8.54 -4.44 25.35
C VAL A 505 -10.03 -4.23 25.64
N ILE A 506 -10.79 -5.33 25.63
CA ILE A 506 -12.23 -5.31 25.93
C ILE A 506 -12.52 -5.95 27.30
N LYS A 507 -13.72 -5.70 27.83
CA LYS A 507 -14.30 -6.42 28.97
C LYS A 507 -15.26 -7.49 28.46
N ALA A 508 -14.84 -8.75 28.50
CA ALA A 508 -15.67 -9.89 28.09
C ALA A 508 -16.09 -10.72 29.31
N THR A 509 -17.29 -11.31 29.27
CA THR A 509 -17.70 -12.34 30.23
C THR A 509 -17.01 -13.68 29.93
N GLY A 510 -16.85 -14.53 30.95
CA GLY A 510 -16.38 -15.89 30.78
C GLY A 510 -17.24 -16.70 29.78
N GLN A 511 -18.53 -16.39 29.67
CA GLN A 511 -19.42 -16.99 28.67
C GLN A 511 -19.03 -16.59 27.24
N GLN A 512 -18.77 -15.30 26.96
CA GLN A 512 -18.33 -14.86 25.63
C GLN A 512 -16.96 -15.46 25.26
N ILE A 513 -16.05 -15.60 26.24
CA ILE A 513 -14.76 -16.27 26.04
C ILE A 513 -14.95 -17.77 25.72
N LEU A 514 -15.86 -18.46 26.42
CA LEU A 514 -16.23 -19.85 26.11
C LEU A 514 -16.83 -20.00 24.71
N ASP A 515 -17.63 -19.03 24.26
CA ASP A 515 -18.23 -19.03 22.92
C ASP A 515 -17.21 -18.73 21.81
N ALA A 516 -16.25 -17.82 22.07
CA ALA A 516 -15.15 -17.55 21.15
C ALA A 516 -14.22 -18.76 20.99
N LEU A 517 -13.78 -19.41 22.08
CA LEU A 517 -12.94 -20.60 21.99
C LEU A 517 -13.64 -21.73 21.21
N GLU A 518 -14.95 -21.93 21.42
CA GLU A 518 -15.76 -22.89 20.66
C GLU A 518 -15.85 -22.52 19.16
N HIS A 519 -16.04 -21.23 18.83
CA HIS A 519 -16.09 -20.73 17.45
C HIS A 519 -14.75 -20.82 16.71
N GLY A 520 -13.63 -20.59 17.39
CA GLY A 520 -12.29 -20.79 16.83
C GLY A 520 -11.94 -22.27 16.63
N ALA A 521 -12.44 -23.15 17.50
CA ALA A 521 -12.28 -24.61 17.38
C ALA A 521 -13.29 -25.28 16.42
N ARG A 522 -14.19 -24.51 15.77
CA ARG A 522 -15.34 -25.04 15.01
C ARG A 522 -14.95 -26.00 13.87
N MET A 523 -13.82 -25.73 13.22
CA MET A 523 -13.30 -26.52 12.09
C MET A 523 -12.29 -27.59 12.49
N ASN A 524 -11.87 -27.67 13.76
CA ASN A 524 -10.78 -28.56 14.15
C ASN A 524 -11.11 -30.06 13.88
N PRO A 525 -10.19 -30.90 13.38
CA PRO A 525 -8.76 -30.67 13.14
C PRO A 525 -8.39 -29.96 11.83
N GLU A 526 -9.33 -29.64 10.94
CA GLU A 526 -9.08 -28.82 9.76
C GLU A 526 -8.67 -27.38 10.15
N GLU A 527 -7.94 -26.70 9.26
CA GLU A 527 -7.44 -25.33 9.50
C GLU A 527 -8.55 -24.26 9.49
N CYS A 528 -8.48 -23.30 10.41
CA CYS A 528 -9.29 -22.07 10.40
C CYS A 528 -8.41 -20.83 10.66
N GLY A 529 -8.70 -19.70 10.01
CA GLY A 529 -8.10 -18.40 10.37
C GLY A 529 -8.42 -18.06 11.83
N GLY A 530 -9.69 -18.17 12.20
CA GLY A 530 -10.17 -17.91 13.56
C GLY A 530 -9.73 -18.87 14.65
N PHE A 531 -8.83 -19.84 14.41
CA PHE A 531 -8.34 -20.70 15.49
C PHE A 531 -7.57 -19.87 16.52
N LEU A 532 -7.97 -19.91 17.80
CA LEU A 532 -7.43 -19.01 18.83
C LEU A 532 -6.21 -19.59 19.56
N GLN A 533 -5.05 -18.98 19.32
CA GLN A 533 -3.88 -19.03 20.21
C GLN A 533 -4.13 -18.13 21.43
N VAL A 534 -3.55 -18.46 22.59
CA VAL A 534 -4.00 -17.90 23.88
C VAL A 534 -2.87 -17.64 24.90
N SER A 535 -3.08 -16.63 25.74
CA SER A 535 -2.31 -16.41 26.97
C SER A 535 -3.24 -16.06 28.14
N GLY A 536 -2.82 -16.37 29.36
CA GLY A 536 -3.62 -16.23 30.59
C GLY A 536 -4.62 -17.37 30.87
N LEU A 537 -4.95 -18.20 29.87
CA LEU A 537 -5.83 -19.35 29.99
C LEU A 537 -5.29 -20.62 29.32
N THR A 538 -5.87 -21.77 29.65
CA THR A 538 -5.67 -23.05 28.96
C THR A 538 -7.02 -23.72 28.64
N TYR A 539 -7.11 -24.53 27.57
CA TYR A 539 -8.33 -25.27 27.20
C TYR A 539 -8.05 -26.61 26.50
N GLU A 540 -9.07 -27.46 26.40
CA GLU A 540 -9.03 -28.75 25.70
C GLU A 540 -10.07 -28.79 24.56
N ILE A 541 -9.71 -29.42 23.44
CA ILE A 541 -10.55 -29.52 22.22
C ILE A 541 -10.88 -30.99 21.96
N HIS A 542 -12.14 -31.38 22.14
CA HIS A 542 -12.60 -32.77 22.10
C HIS A 542 -13.13 -33.15 20.71
N ASN A 543 -12.24 -33.42 19.74
CA ASN A 543 -12.60 -33.63 18.32
C ASN A 543 -13.46 -34.88 18.04
N TYR A 544 -13.64 -35.77 19.01
CA TYR A 544 -14.62 -36.85 18.96
C TYR A 544 -16.08 -36.37 19.17
N LEU A 545 -16.27 -35.08 19.48
CA LEU A 545 -17.56 -34.39 19.50
C LEU A 545 -17.74 -33.54 18.23
N ASP A 546 -18.94 -33.61 17.65
CA ASP A 546 -19.38 -32.69 16.58
C ASP A 546 -19.36 -31.24 17.09
N SER A 547 -18.90 -30.29 16.27
CA SER A 547 -18.97 -28.86 16.60
C SER A 547 -20.43 -28.45 16.91
N PRO A 548 -20.69 -27.76 18.03
CA PRO A 548 -22.02 -27.26 18.39
C PRO A 548 -22.28 -25.84 17.88
N VAL A 549 -21.30 -25.21 17.23
CA VAL A 549 -21.41 -23.84 16.72
C VAL A 549 -22.47 -23.76 15.63
N VAL A 550 -23.31 -22.73 15.69
CA VAL A 550 -24.25 -22.33 14.66
C VAL A 550 -23.82 -20.97 14.11
N THR A 551 -23.64 -20.90 12.80
CA THR A 551 -23.35 -19.66 12.06
C THR A 551 -24.49 -19.31 11.11
N ASP A 552 -24.43 -18.12 10.51
CA ASP A 552 -25.17 -17.79 9.30
C ASP A 552 -24.41 -18.18 8.02
N ASP A 553 -24.87 -17.68 6.87
CA ASP A 553 -24.30 -17.90 5.53
C ASP A 553 -23.06 -17.05 5.22
N LYS A 554 -22.68 -16.12 6.10
CA LYS A 554 -21.37 -15.42 6.10
C LYS A 554 -20.36 -16.07 7.08
N GLU A 555 -20.66 -17.23 7.65
CA GLU A 555 -19.93 -17.88 8.76
C GLU A 555 -19.88 -17.08 10.09
N MET A 556 -20.67 -16.02 10.24
CA MET A 556 -20.68 -15.25 11.49
C MET A 556 -21.34 -16.05 12.61
N PHE A 557 -20.78 -16.01 13.82
CA PHE A 557 -21.33 -16.73 14.97
C PHE A 557 -22.75 -16.26 15.31
N GLN A 558 -23.65 -17.22 15.55
CA GLN A 558 -25.05 -16.95 15.91
C GLN A 558 -25.42 -17.51 17.30
N ASN A 559 -25.01 -18.74 17.63
CA ASN A 559 -25.13 -19.34 18.97
C ASN A 559 -24.44 -20.73 19.03
N ILE A 560 -24.53 -21.36 20.21
CA ILE A 560 -24.22 -22.78 20.44
C ILE A 560 -25.53 -23.59 20.48
N ASP A 561 -25.58 -24.67 19.71
CA ASP A 561 -26.67 -25.65 19.71
C ASP A 561 -26.74 -26.39 21.05
N ALA A 562 -27.66 -25.95 21.91
CA ALA A 562 -27.90 -26.51 23.24
C ALA A 562 -28.43 -27.97 23.25
N SER A 563 -28.56 -28.64 22.09
CA SER A 563 -28.80 -30.08 22.01
C SER A 563 -27.51 -30.92 21.89
N LYS A 564 -26.36 -30.27 21.64
CA LYS A 564 -25.02 -30.88 21.58
C LYS A 564 -24.20 -30.57 22.84
N GLU A 565 -23.13 -31.32 23.03
CA GLU A 565 -22.10 -31.05 24.04
C GLU A 565 -21.04 -30.09 23.46
N ARG A 566 -20.40 -29.28 24.31
CA ARG A 566 -19.27 -28.44 23.88
C ARG A 566 -18.04 -29.29 23.57
N ARG A 567 -17.41 -29.00 22.43
CA ARG A 567 -16.10 -29.52 22.05
C ARG A 567 -15.00 -28.85 22.87
N VAL A 568 -15.14 -27.56 23.20
CA VAL A 568 -14.19 -26.89 24.08
C VAL A 568 -14.57 -27.14 25.53
N GLN A 569 -13.65 -27.80 26.25
CA GLN A 569 -13.83 -28.19 27.65
C GLN A 569 -12.60 -27.79 28.48
N ASN A 570 -12.73 -27.94 29.80
CA ASN A 570 -11.64 -27.73 30.77
C ASN A 570 -10.92 -26.37 30.59
N VAL A 571 -11.68 -25.31 30.30
CA VAL A 571 -11.17 -23.94 30.18
C VAL A 571 -10.79 -23.41 31.56
N MET A 572 -9.50 -23.14 31.77
CA MET A 572 -8.94 -22.70 33.04
C MET A 572 -8.28 -21.33 32.88
N VAL A 573 -8.60 -20.35 33.74
CA VAL A 573 -7.92 -19.06 33.83
C VAL A 573 -7.18 -19.00 35.16
N GLY A 574 -5.87 -18.75 35.14
CA GLY A 574 -5.05 -18.74 36.36
C GLY A 574 -5.11 -20.04 37.18
N GLY A 575 -5.34 -21.19 36.54
CA GLY A 575 -5.49 -22.49 37.19
C GLY A 575 -6.84 -22.73 37.90
N GLN A 576 -7.85 -21.88 37.68
CA GLN A 576 -9.23 -22.10 38.12
C GLN A 576 -10.15 -22.23 36.89
N ALA A 577 -11.19 -23.06 36.97
CA ALA A 577 -12.17 -23.16 35.87
C ALA A 577 -12.80 -21.79 35.61
N ILE A 578 -12.97 -21.43 34.33
CA ILE A 578 -13.54 -20.15 33.94
C ILE A 578 -14.95 -19.98 34.52
N ASP A 579 -15.24 -18.81 35.09
CA ASP A 579 -16.55 -18.45 35.62
C ASP A 579 -17.35 -17.72 34.52
N PRO A 580 -18.45 -18.30 34.00
CA PRO A 580 -19.20 -17.70 32.91
C PRO A 580 -19.78 -16.31 33.22
N GLU A 581 -20.07 -16.02 34.50
CA GLU A 581 -20.60 -14.72 34.95
C GLU A 581 -19.50 -13.71 35.29
N LYS A 582 -18.24 -14.15 35.46
CA LYS A 582 -17.11 -13.23 35.70
C LYS A 582 -16.75 -12.46 34.44
N VAL A 583 -16.50 -11.16 34.60
CA VAL A 583 -15.86 -10.32 33.58
C VAL A 583 -14.34 -10.37 33.71
N TYR A 584 -13.66 -10.47 32.58
CA TYR A 584 -12.20 -10.47 32.42
C TYR A 584 -11.79 -9.37 31.43
N THR A 585 -10.56 -8.87 31.52
CA THR A 585 -9.97 -8.05 30.43
C THR A 585 -9.33 -8.96 29.38
N VAL A 586 -9.67 -8.74 28.11
CA VAL A 586 -9.21 -9.55 26.97
C VAL A 586 -8.52 -8.67 25.95
N ALA A 587 -7.28 -8.98 25.62
CA ALA A 587 -6.50 -8.32 24.57
C ALA A 587 -6.56 -9.08 23.24
N GLY A 588 -6.52 -8.34 22.13
CA GLY A 588 -6.51 -8.85 20.75
C GLY A 588 -6.72 -7.73 19.74
N SER A 589 -6.71 -8.07 18.44
CA SER A 589 -6.92 -7.09 17.36
C SER A 589 -8.36 -6.58 17.29
N GLU A 590 -8.56 -5.33 16.84
CA GLU A 590 -9.89 -4.79 16.55
C GLU A 590 -10.61 -5.64 15.48
N TYR A 591 -9.88 -6.22 14.53
CA TYR A 591 -10.40 -7.24 13.60
C TYR A 591 -11.17 -8.36 14.31
N THR A 592 -10.54 -8.98 15.32
CA THR A 592 -11.10 -10.15 16.02
C THR A 592 -12.14 -9.74 17.07
N LEU A 593 -11.89 -8.66 17.81
CA LEU A 593 -12.64 -8.33 19.04
C LEU A 593 -13.70 -7.23 18.87
N LYS A 594 -13.68 -6.47 17.76
CA LYS A 594 -14.62 -5.38 17.46
C LYS A 594 -15.38 -5.62 16.15
N GLN A 595 -14.63 -5.83 15.05
CA GLN A 595 -15.20 -5.97 13.70
C GLN A 595 -15.90 -7.32 13.49
N GLY A 596 -15.68 -8.30 14.38
CA GLY A 596 -16.26 -9.64 14.26
C GLY A 596 -15.61 -10.48 13.15
N GLY A 597 -14.40 -10.12 12.73
CA GLY A 597 -13.57 -10.90 11.79
C GLY A 597 -13.41 -12.35 12.21
N ASP A 598 -13.14 -13.25 11.26
CA ASP A 598 -13.26 -14.72 11.40
C ASP A 598 -14.62 -15.24 11.98
N GLY A 599 -15.62 -14.36 12.11
CA GLY A 599 -16.98 -14.60 12.61
C GLY A 599 -17.21 -14.31 14.11
N PHE A 600 -16.30 -13.63 14.81
CA PHE A 600 -16.30 -13.41 16.27
C PHE A 600 -17.33 -12.38 16.79
N THR A 601 -18.60 -12.51 16.40
CA THR A 601 -19.69 -11.58 16.76
C THR A 601 -19.99 -11.46 18.26
N MET A 602 -19.62 -12.45 19.08
CA MET A 602 -19.93 -12.49 20.52
C MET A 602 -19.25 -11.38 21.34
N PHE A 603 -18.31 -10.63 20.76
CA PHE A 603 -17.64 -9.49 21.39
C PHE A 603 -18.17 -8.10 20.96
N ALA A 604 -19.06 -8.01 19.97
CA ALA A 604 -19.46 -6.73 19.36
C ALA A 604 -20.05 -5.68 20.34
N ASP A 605 -20.74 -6.14 21.40
CA ASP A 605 -21.32 -5.29 22.46
C ASP A 605 -20.38 -5.06 23.68
N CYS A 606 -19.10 -5.45 23.62
CA CYS A 606 -18.18 -5.35 24.76
C CYS A 606 -17.69 -3.93 25.05
N GLU A 607 -17.47 -3.63 26.34
CA GLU A 607 -16.93 -2.34 26.78
C GLU A 607 -15.40 -2.30 26.62
N TYR A 608 -14.87 -1.27 25.97
CA TYR A 608 -13.43 -1.04 25.86
C TYR A 608 -12.77 -0.66 27.20
N VAL A 609 -11.48 -0.96 27.29
CA VAL A 609 -10.56 -0.54 28.37
C VAL A 609 -9.40 0.27 27.80
N LYS A 610 -8.97 -0.07 26.58
CA LYS A 610 -8.00 0.62 25.71
C LYS A 610 -8.32 0.27 24.25
N HIS A 611 -8.09 1.16 23.29
CA HIS A 611 -8.20 0.86 21.85
C HIS A 611 -7.42 1.87 20.98
N GLY A 612 -7.27 1.62 19.68
CA GLY A 612 -6.58 2.51 18.74
C GLY A 612 -5.23 3.04 19.26
N SER A 613 -5.02 4.35 19.15
CA SER A 613 -3.79 5.06 19.55
C SER A 613 -3.44 5.06 21.05
N GLU A 614 -4.22 4.39 21.92
CA GLU A 614 -3.78 4.04 23.29
C GLU A 614 -2.83 2.83 23.34
N LEU A 615 -2.66 2.10 22.24
CA LEU A 615 -1.86 0.87 22.14
C LEU A 615 -0.98 0.89 20.87
N PRO A 616 0.16 0.17 20.85
CA PRO A 616 0.86 -0.11 19.61
C PRO A 616 0.03 -1.06 18.73
N VAL A 617 0.27 -1.03 17.41
CA VAL A 617 -0.22 -2.07 16.49
C VAL A 617 0.42 -3.42 16.80
N ASP A 618 -0.16 -4.51 16.29
CA ASP A 618 0.25 -5.88 16.64
C ASP A 618 1.75 -6.18 16.45
N ALA A 619 2.37 -5.73 15.36
CA ALA A 619 3.81 -5.89 15.14
C ALA A 619 4.68 -5.11 16.12
N ASP A 620 4.28 -3.89 16.50
CA ASP A 620 5.01 -3.06 17.47
C ASP A 620 4.81 -3.55 18.90
N MET A 621 3.65 -4.12 19.23
CA MET A 621 3.46 -4.85 20.49
C MET A 621 4.41 -6.05 20.60
N LEU A 622 4.60 -6.80 19.50
CA LEU A 622 5.53 -7.91 19.45
C LEU A 622 7.00 -7.44 19.53
N MET A 623 7.32 -6.32 18.89
CA MET A 623 8.62 -5.65 18.97
C MET A 623 8.94 -5.23 20.40
N GLN A 624 8.06 -4.45 21.03
CA GLN A 624 8.22 -3.95 22.39
C GLN A 624 8.36 -5.10 23.39
N TYR A 625 7.52 -6.14 23.27
CA TYR A 625 7.63 -7.32 24.12
C TYR A 625 8.98 -8.04 23.95
N PHE A 626 9.48 -8.16 22.72
CA PHE A 626 10.78 -8.77 22.45
C PHE A 626 11.96 -7.92 22.96
N THR A 627 11.94 -6.59 22.79
CA THR A 627 13.06 -5.72 23.20
C THR A 627 13.05 -5.39 24.69
N ASP A 628 11.89 -5.09 25.26
CA ASP A 628 11.77 -4.44 26.57
C ASP A 628 11.44 -5.43 27.70
N GLU A 629 10.63 -6.46 27.43
CA GLU A 629 10.20 -7.47 28.41
C GLU A 629 11.03 -8.77 28.33
N LEU A 630 11.76 -9.00 27.23
CA LEU A 630 12.65 -10.15 27.04
C LEU A 630 14.14 -9.78 26.88
N ASP A 631 14.54 -8.51 27.03
CA ASP A 631 15.91 -8.02 26.80
C ASP A 631 16.49 -8.45 25.41
N GLY A 632 15.63 -8.67 24.41
CA GLY A 632 16.01 -9.19 23.09
C GLY A 632 16.40 -10.68 23.07
N GLN A 633 15.90 -11.50 24.00
CA GLN A 633 16.28 -12.93 24.15
C GLN A 633 15.07 -13.87 24.23
N ILE A 634 14.83 -14.65 23.17
CA ILE A 634 13.88 -15.78 23.20
C ILE A 634 14.63 -17.03 23.69
N THR A 635 14.21 -17.60 24.82
CA THR A 635 14.92 -18.71 25.50
C THR A 635 14.21 -20.05 25.37
N ALA A 636 15.00 -21.13 25.39
CA ALA A 636 14.50 -22.51 25.38
C ALA A 636 13.67 -22.84 26.64
N ASP A 637 14.01 -22.23 27.78
CA ASP A 637 13.28 -22.38 29.05
C ASP A 637 11.87 -21.75 29.02
N ARG A 638 11.59 -20.79 28.11
CA ARG A 638 10.27 -20.16 27.96
C ARG A 638 9.51 -20.62 26.70
N TYR A 639 10.20 -20.91 25.60
CA TYR A 639 9.55 -21.19 24.30
C TYR A 639 10.09 -22.44 23.58
N GLY A 640 10.83 -23.32 24.26
CA GLY A 640 11.48 -24.48 23.63
C GLY A 640 10.57 -25.63 23.19
N SER A 641 9.28 -25.59 23.54
CA SER A 641 8.29 -26.58 23.09
C SER A 641 7.66 -26.12 21.77
N LEU A 642 8.03 -26.73 20.63
CA LEU A 642 7.53 -26.31 19.31
C LEU A 642 5.99 -26.35 19.21
N THR A 643 5.33 -27.21 19.98
CA THR A 643 3.86 -27.32 20.07
C THR A 643 3.26 -26.55 21.25
N GLY A 644 3.96 -25.54 21.77
CA GLY A 644 3.54 -24.69 22.90
C GLY A 644 3.65 -25.35 24.28
N ASP A 645 3.31 -24.58 25.31
CA ASP A 645 3.37 -24.94 26.75
C ASP A 645 2.31 -26.00 27.18
N GLY A 646 1.36 -26.34 26.32
CA GLY A 646 0.21 -27.19 26.63
C GLY A 646 -1.07 -26.41 26.99
N ARG A 647 -1.16 -25.15 26.54
CA ARG A 647 -2.31 -24.25 26.66
C ARG A 647 -3.52 -24.73 25.86
N ILE A 648 -3.35 -25.49 24.78
CA ILE A 648 -4.44 -25.97 23.91
C ILE A 648 -4.27 -27.47 23.60
N ARG A 649 -5.05 -28.31 24.29
CA ARG A 649 -4.89 -29.77 24.22
C ARG A 649 -5.95 -30.42 23.33
N VAL A 650 -5.57 -30.83 22.12
CA VAL A 650 -6.46 -31.52 21.18
C VAL A 650 -6.57 -33.02 21.51
N LEU A 651 -7.81 -33.51 21.67
CA LEU A 651 -8.13 -34.90 22.00
C LEU A 651 -8.93 -35.55 20.86
N ALA A 652 -8.33 -36.50 20.14
CA ALA A 652 -8.93 -37.16 18.99
C ALA A 652 -9.87 -38.34 19.33
N GLU A 653 -9.77 -38.91 20.53
CA GLU A 653 -10.61 -40.03 21.01
C GLU A 653 -11.07 -39.76 22.46
N GLU A 654 -12.23 -40.32 22.86
CA GLU A 654 -12.73 -40.21 24.24
C GLU A 654 -11.75 -40.87 25.23
N PRO A 655 -11.28 -40.17 26.28
CA PRO A 655 -10.41 -40.76 27.30
C PRO A 655 -11.06 -41.97 27.96
N ALA A 656 -10.43 -43.15 27.84
CA ALA A 656 -11.02 -44.42 28.25
C ALA A 656 -11.50 -44.43 29.71
N GLN A 657 -12.82 -44.44 29.90
CA GLN A 657 -13.46 -44.41 31.22
C GLN A 657 -13.02 -45.60 32.08
N ASN A 658 -12.30 -45.31 33.16
CA ASN A 658 -11.62 -46.31 33.99
C ASN A 658 -12.65 -47.14 34.80
N PRO A 659 -12.86 -48.44 34.54
CA PRO A 659 -14.02 -49.17 35.03
C PRO A 659 -13.79 -49.73 36.44
N SER A 660 -13.94 -48.92 37.49
CA SER A 660 -13.82 -49.36 38.89
C SER A 660 -14.78 -48.67 39.87
N GLY A 661 -16.05 -48.51 39.46
CA GLY A 661 -17.15 -48.37 40.41
C GLY A 661 -17.53 -49.74 41.01
N ASP A 662 -17.00 -50.09 42.18
CA ASP A 662 -17.48 -51.24 42.97
C ASP A 662 -18.25 -50.76 44.21
N GLN A 663 -19.57 -50.98 44.22
CA GLN A 663 -20.41 -50.71 45.38
C GLN A 663 -20.53 -51.97 46.23
N ASN A 664 -19.92 -51.97 47.42
CA ASN A 664 -20.36 -52.87 48.47
C ASN A 664 -20.42 -52.20 49.85
N THR A 665 -21.43 -52.59 50.61
CA THR A 665 -21.81 -52.00 51.90
C THR A 665 -21.06 -52.63 53.06
N GLY A 666 -20.59 -51.82 54.00
CA GLY A 666 -20.12 -52.32 55.29
C GLY A 666 -19.48 -51.24 56.14
N ALA A 667 -20.01 -51.01 57.34
CA ALA A 667 -19.35 -50.20 58.35
C ALA A 667 -18.65 -51.11 59.36
N ASP A 668 -17.40 -50.81 59.71
CA ASP A 668 -16.97 -50.81 61.11
C ASP A 668 -15.71 -49.96 61.36
N GLN A 669 -15.32 -49.83 62.62
CA GLN A 669 -14.29 -48.94 63.13
C GLN A 669 -12.88 -49.58 63.14
N ASN A 670 -11.83 -48.82 62.78
CA ASN A 670 -10.69 -48.52 63.67
C ASN A 670 -9.57 -47.68 63.01
N THR A 671 -8.68 -47.15 63.86
CA THR A 671 -7.42 -46.44 63.51
C THR A 671 -6.19 -47.27 63.98
N PRO A 672 -4.93 -46.78 64.00
CA PRO A 672 -4.05 -46.80 62.82
C PRO A 672 -2.64 -47.41 63.06
N SER A 673 -1.95 -47.80 61.99
CA SER A 673 -0.50 -48.12 61.93
C SER A 673 -0.05 -48.24 60.46
N GLY A 674 1.20 -48.02 60.07
CA GLY A 674 2.43 -47.71 60.82
C GLY A 674 3.67 -48.22 60.05
N ASP A 675 4.82 -47.54 60.19
CA ASP A 675 6.10 -47.77 59.49
C ASP A 675 6.04 -47.62 57.94
N GLN A 676 6.98 -46.98 57.22
CA GLN A 676 8.46 -46.89 57.26
C GLN A 676 9.21 -48.17 56.87
N ASN A 677 9.98 -48.12 55.77
CA ASN A 677 11.44 -47.89 55.83
C ASN A 677 12.19 -48.47 54.61
N THR A 678 13.28 -47.80 54.18
CA THR A 678 14.36 -48.31 53.28
C THR A 678 13.98 -48.77 51.86
N GLY A 679 14.88 -48.72 50.86
CA GLY A 679 16.28 -48.26 50.87
C GLY A 679 16.88 -48.23 49.45
N ALA A 680 18.14 -47.82 49.30
CA ALA A 680 18.78 -47.60 48.00
C ALA A 680 20.07 -48.42 47.82
N ASP A 681 20.37 -48.77 46.57
CA ASP A 681 21.69 -49.01 45.95
C ASP A 681 21.51 -48.85 44.42
N GLN A 682 22.35 -48.26 43.56
CA GLN A 682 23.80 -47.97 43.47
C GLN A 682 24.61 -48.95 42.59
N ASN A 683 25.45 -48.36 41.72
CA ASN A 683 26.50 -48.93 40.83
C ASN A 683 26.02 -49.68 39.56
N THR A 684 26.34 -49.29 38.29
CA THR A 684 27.57 -48.77 37.62
C THR A 684 28.65 -49.84 37.33
N PRO A 685 29.63 -49.63 36.42
CA PRO A 685 29.68 -48.87 35.15
C PRO A 685 30.26 -49.72 33.97
N PHE A 686 30.57 -49.10 32.80
CA PHE A 686 31.77 -49.46 32.03
C PHE A 686 32.33 -48.32 31.14
N ASP A 687 33.64 -48.12 31.25
CA ASP A 687 34.60 -47.26 30.50
C ASP A 687 34.89 -47.76 29.06
N ASP A 688 35.59 -47.08 28.11
CA ASP A 688 36.08 -45.68 27.89
C ASP A 688 36.82 -45.64 26.51
N GLN A 689 37.40 -44.49 26.12
CA GLN A 689 38.62 -44.26 25.29
C GLN A 689 38.52 -43.70 23.84
N LYS A 690 38.97 -42.43 23.74
CA LYS A 690 39.70 -41.75 22.61
C LYS A 690 41.19 -42.18 22.62
N PRO A 691 42.19 -41.58 21.89
CA PRO A 691 42.23 -40.48 20.89
C PRO A 691 42.81 -40.97 19.52
N GLU A 692 43.31 -40.23 18.50
CA GLU A 692 44.23 -39.05 18.40
C GLU A 692 44.12 -38.25 17.07
N THR A 693 44.88 -37.15 17.04
CA THR A 693 45.28 -36.12 16.05
C THR A 693 45.64 -36.60 14.61
N ASP A 694 45.88 -35.77 13.57
CA ASP A 694 46.52 -34.43 13.50
C ASP A 694 46.34 -33.71 12.12
N GLN A 695 46.81 -32.46 12.01
CA GLN A 695 47.29 -31.65 10.83
C GLN A 695 46.86 -32.02 9.38
N ASP A 696 46.22 -31.11 8.62
CA ASP A 696 46.76 -29.92 7.91
C ASP A 696 47.46 -30.21 6.56
N THR A 697 46.89 -29.67 5.47
CA THR A 697 47.56 -28.97 4.34
C THR A 697 46.54 -28.77 3.19
N GLY A 698 46.55 -27.60 2.54
CA GLY A 698 45.75 -27.34 1.33
C GLY A 698 46.59 -27.41 0.06
N GLU A 699 45.97 -27.69 -1.09
CA GLU A 699 46.63 -27.56 -2.40
C GLU A 699 45.64 -27.10 -3.50
N THR A 700 46.15 -26.32 -4.44
CA THR A 700 45.40 -25.69 -5.55
C THR A 700 45.33 -26.58 -6.78
N MET A 701 44.22 -26.52 -7.53
CA MET A 701 44.15 -27.00 -8.93
C MET A 701 44.14 -25.82 -9.90
N ASP A 702 44.86 -25.96 -11.02
CA ASP A 702 45.13 -24.89 -11.99
C ASP A 702 44.85 -25.32 -13.44
N SER A 703 44.55 -24.33 -14.29
CA SER A 703 44.65 -24.35 -15.75
C SER A 703 43.58 -25.15 -16.53
N PRO A 704 43.42 -24.93 -17.86
CA PRO A 704 44.21 -24.03 -18.72
C PRO A 704 43.41 -23.00 -19.55
N LYS A 705 44.13 -21.96 -19.98
CA LYS A 705 43.72 -21.06 -21.07
C LYS A 705 43.89 -21.74 -22.43
N THR A 706 42.96 -21.50 -23.35
CA THR A 706 43.21 -21.52 -24.80
C THR A 706 42.60 -20.27 -25.43
N SER A 707 43.01 -19.93 -26.66
CA SER A 707 42.80 -18.61 -27.25
C SER A 707 42.35 -18.64 -28.71
N ASP A 708 41.74 -17.52 -29.12
CA ASP A 708 41.82 -16.92 -30.46
C ASP A 708 40.78 -17.32 -31.54
N ALA A 709 40.72 -16.50 -32.59
CA ALA A 709 40.02 -16.67 -33.88
C ALA A 709 38.48 -16.47 -33.95
N GLY A 710 38.08 -15.22 -33.64
CA GLY A 710 37.03 -14.39 -34.28
C GLY A 710 35.99 -14.92 -35.28
N GLN A 711 34.80 -14.29 -35.23
CA GLN A 711 33.81 -14.31 -36.31
C GLN A 711 33.38 -12.88 -36.69
N ALA A 712 33.48 -12.55 -37.98
CA ALA A 712 32.73 -11.44 -38.55
C ALA A 712 31.29 -11.91 -38.82
N ARG A 713 30.28 -11.10 -38.47
CA ARG A 713 28.89 -11.32 -38.89
C ARG A 713 28.51 -10.37 -40.02
N VAL A 714 27.70 -10.88 -40.94
CA VAL A 714 27.38 -10.25 -42.23
C VAL A 714 25.96 -9.71 -42.18
N TYR A 715 25.77 -8.43 -42.54
CA TYR A 715 24.45 -7.84 -42.72
C TYR A 715 23.84 -8.18 -44.09
N GLY A 716 22.54 -8.49 -44.09
CA GLY A 716 21.70 -8.64 -45.27
C GLY A 716 20.36 -9.32 -44.93
N ALA A 717 19.27 -9.10 -45.67
CA ALA A 717 19.03 -8.16 -46.76
C ALA A 717 17.51 -8.05 -47.07
N ALA A 718 17.15 -7.17 -48.03
CA ALA A 718 15.80 -6.85 -48.54
C ALA A 718 14.94 -5.98 -47.59
N ALA A 719 14.33 -4.83 -47.96
CA ALA A 719 14.02 -4.11 -49.21
C ALA A 719 12.61 -4.31 -49.82
N ALA A 720 11.91 -3.18 -50.03
CA ALA A 720 10.69 -3.02 -50.84
C ALA A 720 10.68 -1.63 -51.52
N ALA A 721 10.07 -1.50 -52.70
CA ALA A 721 9.97 -0.25 -53.51
C ALA A 721 8.87 -0.43 -54.61
N ALA A 722 8.38 0.57 -55.37
CA ALA A 722 8.74 1.99 -55.56
C ALA A 722 7.41 2.83 -55.74
N ALA A 723 7.22 3.92 -56.51
CA ALA A 723 7.99 4.60 -57.57
C ALA A 723 7.50 6.08 -57.75
N VAL A 724 8.37 7.09 -57.83
CA VAL A 724 9.01 7.66 -59.06
C VAL A 724 8.11 8.54 -59.95
N LEU A 725 8.33 9.88 -59.94
CA LEU A 725 8.74 10.67 -61.13
C LEU A 725 9.11 12.15 -60.84
N ALA A 726 9.82 12.77 -61.79
CA ALA A 726 10.47 14.09 -61.82
C ALA A 726 9.60 15.32 -61.45
N GLY A 727 10.16 16.50 -61.12
CA GLY A 727 11.58 16.90 -61.06
C GLY A 727 11.90 18.11 -61.97
N ALA A 728 12.44 19.20 -61.39
CA ALA A 728 12.90 20.39 -62.10
C ALA A 728 14.18 20.95 -61.47
N VAL A 729 15.19 21.29 -62.30
CA VAL A 729 16.50 21.79 -61.85
C VAL A 729 16.66 23.27 -62.16
N TYR A 730 17.17 24.04 -61.21
CA TYR A 730 17.91 25.28 -61.50
C TYR A 730 19.23 25.30 -60.73
N ALA A 731 20.33 25.68 -61.38
CA ALA A 731 21.67 25.53 -60.82
C ALA A 731 22.69 26.58 -61.31
N VAL A 732 23.08 27.50 -60.42
CA VAL A 732 24.28 28.35 -60.49
C VAL A 732 24.78 28.50 -59.04
N LYS A 733 25.88 27.93 -58.52
CA LYS A 733 27.20 27.49 -59.02
C LYS A 733 28.27 28.60 -58.99
N ARG A 734 29.22 28.45 -58.04
CA ARG A 734 30.46 29.25 -57.78
C ARG A 734 30.25 30.57 -57.01
N LYS A 735 31.24 31.07 -56.24
CA LYS A 735 32.69 30.81 -56.33
C LYS A 735 33.46 30.88 -54.99
N LYS A 736 34.35 29.90 -54.77
CA LYS A 736 35.33 29.82 -53.67
C LYS A 736 36.54 30.74 -53.90
N LYS A 737 36.98 31.49 -52.87
CA LYS A 737 38.37 31.54 -52.32
C LYS A 737 38.67 32.81 -51.52
N GLU A 738 39.26 32.61 -50.32
CA GLU A 738 40.39 33.34 -49.68
C GLU A 738 40.28 34.88 -49.50
N ALA A 739 40.78 35.46 -48.39
CA ALA A 739 41.76 34.93 -47.43
C ALA A 739 41.16 34.15 -46.25
#